data_AF-A0AA85AI27-F1
#
_entry.id   AF-A0AA85AI27-F1
#
_cell.length_a   1.000
_cell.length_b   1.000
_cell.length_c   1.000
_cell.angle_alpha   90.00
_cell.angle_beta   90.00
_cell.angle_gamma   90.00
#
_symmetry.space_group_name_H-M   'P 1'
#
loop_
_entity.id
_entity.type
_entity.pdbx_description
1 polymer ?
#
loop_
_entity_poly.entity_id
_entity_poly.type
_entity_poly.pdbx_seq_one_letter_code
_entity_poly.pdbx_strand_id
1 'polypeptide(L)'
;MCHLSCFLKSNECPEDISQLIGFRKLSTVDQDAVVLAFRENSKENRKRPGQQTEQDSKLKKPKLNGDVEQDELRKQNKLLWSLRDKLESQVSKEALIGLLEYNKQHVPSGLSRLLDAVADAMIFGALPYCPSCKNGPLHYSNGQFKCSAMATEWVQCLYYTRTPDRRKFKIPEEYHDVDFLKNYKYVKRTRLFPPDSVSDVTGPLTGLFFYITNGPFDSGKTKEQLIRELANLGGAIMSKLSVNSIVVSTLNELEQIQSDNNDTNKTYSKEALTTARSYGLRVINEQFLSEFNPNSLDSKKLESKIQQLLAKYTISNWEVKARALKVEKEVKNLLLNDDNGEQEMMRMIMKNGAVVDPQSELVNKATVLKDEKGEFMTAVLGMVDLIKGSNSFYKLQALQSDKSSRCWVFRAWGRIGTSIGGTKIESFPNATSARSTFKDIYFEKTGNEWEDRKNFRKMPHKFYELELDYNSSKKNEIQTISNIPCKLHPALQSLLKFICDVKSMEKTMAEFELDLRKMPLGKLSSNQIHEAYDVLNSLSKLVSSRPSTKQQSQTLDRTQILSESTRFYTLIPHDFGFKTPPMLDNKKIITKKIRMLEDLLEIELAYKMLQTKGDSKRNPLEEHYEQLHTKLEPLDSNCEDYKLILDYVRETHGATHTQYTLEVLNIFEVHRDGEDSRFAKCKIAQHNKQLLWHGSRQTNWMGILSQGLRIAPPDAPVTGYMFGKGIYFADIVSKSANYCFTTQSQPEGLLLLCEVILGDMNECLQADASDLPLNYHSRKGIGSVTPDPSTFYTNKDGVVYPIGKPIDSNVANTTLCYNEYIVYHVSQVKQKYLVRVKFHYK
;
A
#
# COMPACT_ATOMS: atom_id res chain seq x y z
N MET A 1 34.52 -41.14 -31.74
CA MET A 1 33.47 -40.12 -31.89
C MET A 1 34.15 -38.76 -32.04
N CYS A 2 34.26 -38.25 -33.27
CA CYS A 2 34.74 -36.90 -33.52
C CYS A 2 33.58 -35.91 -33.39
N HIS A 3 33.83 -34.73 -32.80
CA HIS A 3 32.85 -33.65 -32.70
C HIS A 3 32.50 -33.12 -34.10
N LEU A 4 31.24 -32.74 -34.36
CA LEU A 4 30.77 -32.30 -35.68
C LEU A 4 31.62 -31.16 -36.26
N SER A 5 32.03 -30.20 -35.43
CA SER A 5 32.92 -29.10 -35.79
C SER A 5 34.34 -29.53 -36.19
N CYS A 6 34.84 -30.64 -35.65
CA CYS A 6 36.13 -31.23 -36.03
C CYS A 6 36.02 -32.04 -37.32
N PHE A 7 34.92 -32.76 -37.51
CA PHE A 7 34.65 -33.52 -38.73
C PHE A 7 34.50 -32.60 -39.96
N LEU A 8 33.78 -31.48 -39.84
CA LEU A 8 33.61 -30.47 -40.89
C LEU A 8 34.92 -29.77 -41.33
N LYS A 9 35.98 -29.87 -40.52
CA LYS A 9 37.32 -29.33 -40.81
C LYS A 9 38.32 -30.41 -41.25
N SER A 10 37.90 -31.68 -41.26
CA SER A 10 38.73 -32.80 -41.71
C SER A 10 38.64 -32.99 -43.22
N ASN A 11 39.70 -33.53 -43.84
CA ASN A 11 39.71 -33.88 -45.26
C ASN A 11 38.77 -35.06 -45.61
N GLU A 12 38.06 -35.62 -44.64
CA GLU A 12 37.13 -36.75 -44.79
C GLU A 12 35.67 -36.30 -44.98
N CYS A 13 35.40 -34.99 -44.95
CA CYS A 13 34.06 -34.44 -45.18
C CYS A 13 33.76 -34.36 -46.69
N PRO A 14 32.73 -35.06 -47.20
CA PRO A 14 32.36 -34.99 -48.62
C PRO A 14 31.85 -33.59 -49.00
N GLU A 15 31.97 -33.23 -50.28
CA GLU A 15 31.49 -31.94 -50.82
C GLU A 15 29.98 -31.76 -50.70
N ASP A 16 29.23 -32.87 -50.68
CA ASP A 16 27.80 -32.90 -50.36
C ASP A 16 27.58 -33.67 -49.05
N ILE A 17 27.25 -32.93 -47.99
CA ILE A 17 27.01 -33.46 -46.64
C ILE A 17 25.84 -34.45 -46.59
N SER A 18 24.93 -34.42 -47.58
CA SER A 18 23.77 -35.33 -47.63
C SER A 18 24.11 -36.77 -48.05
N GLN A 19 25.33 -36.99 -48.56
CA GLN A 19 25.85 -38.30 -48.97
C GLN A 19 26.57 -39.05 -47.84
N LEU A 20 26.66 -38.46 -46.65
CA LEU A 20 27.27 -39.09 -45.48
C LEU A 20 26.56 -40.40 -45.10
N ILE A 21 27.34 -41.46 -44.94
CA ILE A 21 26.83 -42.77 -44.54
C ILE A 21 26.19 -42.64 -43.16
N GLY A 22 24.87 -42.83 -43.10
CA GLY A 22 24.08 -42.66 -41.87
C GLY A 22 23.37 -41.32 -41.72
N PHE A 23 23.57 -40.35 -42.62
CA PHE A 23 22.89 -39.04 -42.57
C PHE A 23 21.37 -39.18 -42.60
N ARG A 24 20.84 -40.08 -43.45
CA ARG A 24 19.40 -40.38 -43.52
C ARG A 24 18.83 -41.11 -42.29
N LYS A 25 19.68 -41.58 -41.37
CA LYS A 25 19.26 -42.21 -40.11
C LYS A 25 19.16 -41.20 -38.97
N LEU A 26 19.59 -39.96 -39.16
CA LEU A 26 19.47 -38.88 -38.19
C LEU A 26 18.03 -38.35 -38.15
N SER A 27 17.63 -37.74 -37.02
CA SER A 27 16.38 -37.00 -36.94
C SER A 27 16.39 -35.79 -37.88
N THR A 28 15.23 -35.30 -38.30
CA THR A 28 15.13 -34.14 -39.21
C THR A 28 15.80 -32.90 -38.62
N VAL A 29 15.67 -32.68 -37.31
CA VAL A 29 16.31 -31.55 -36.60
C VAL A 29 17.84 -31.67 -36.63
N ASP A 30 18.37 -32.88 -36.49
CA ASP A 30 19.81 -33.12 -36.54
C ASP A 30 20.37 -33.05 -37.97
N GLN A 31 19.59 -33.50 -38.97
CA GLN A 31 19.93 -33.33 -40.39
C GLN A 31 20.03 -31.84 -40.75
N ASP A 32 19.07 -31.02 -40.31
CA ASP A 32 19.06 -29.57 -40.53
C ASP A 32 20.24 -28.89 -39.83
N ALA A 33 20.55 -29.27 -38.59
CA ALA A 33 21.68 -28.73 -37.84
C ALA A 33 23.03 -29.04 -38.51
N VAL A 34 23.20 -30.25 -39.06
CA VAL A 34 24.42 -30.65 -39.78
C VAL A 34 24.56 -29.89 -41.11
N VAL A 35 23.46 -29.69 -41.85
CA VAL A 35 23.46 -28.92 -43.10
C VAL A 35 23.74 -27.44 -42.86
N LEU A 36 23.18 -26.87 -41.77
CA LEU A 36 23.43 -25.47 -41.41
C LEU A 36 24.91 -25.26 -41.05
N ALA A 37 25.48 -26.15 -40.23
CA ALA A 37 26.88 -26.09 -39.83
C ALA A 37 27.85 -26.26 -41.01
N PHE A 38 27.52 -27.12 -41.99
CA PHE A 38 28.31 -27.26 -43.21
C PHE A 38 28.30 -25.97 -44.06
N ARG A 39 27.13 -25.34 -44.23
CA ARG A 39 26.97 -24.10 -45.01
C ARG A 39 27.69 -22.90 -44.38
N GLU A 40 27.73 -22.81 -43.06
CA GLU A 40 28.45 -21.74 -42.37
C GLU A 40 29.97 -21.89 -42.53
N ASN A 41 30.48 -23.12 -42.43
CA ASN A 41 31.91 -23.39 -42.63
C ASN A 41 32.37 -23.13 -44.08
N SER A 42 31.50 -23.35 -45.09
CA SER A 42 31.81 -23.01 -46.49
C SER A 42 31.92 -21.50 -46.76
N LYS A 43 31.34 -20.63 -45.90
CA LYS A 43 31.36 -19.17 -46.07
C LYS A 43 32.65 -18.52 -45.54
N GLU A 44 33.35 -19.14 -44.59
CA GLU A 44 34.63 -18.61 -44.07
C GLU A 44 35.81 -18.74 -45.07
N ASN A 45 35.67 -19.55 -46.14
CA ASN A 45 36.74 -19.84 -47.10
C ASN A 45 36.80 -18.94 -48.36
N ARG A 46 36.07 -17.82 -48.43
CA ARG A 46 36.18 -16.85 -49.55
C ARG A 46 36.87 -15.54 -49.13
N LYS A 47 38.21 -15.50 -49.24
CA LYS A 47 39.00 -14.25 -49.27
C LYS A 47 38.76 -13.47 -50.58
N ARG A 48 38.74 -12.14 -50.51
CA ARG A 48 38.95 -11.21 -51.66
C ARG A 48 40.19 -10.31 -51.40
N PRO A 49 40.87 -9.83 -52.47
CA PRO A 49 42.32 -9.60 -52.52
C PRO A 49 42.75 -8.15 -52.24
N GLY A 50 44.06 -7.95 -52.02
CA GLY A 50 44.68 -6.71 -51.54
C GLY A 50 45.27 -5.76 -52.58
N GLN A 51 45.43 -4.51 -52.12
CA GLN A 51 46.36 -3.40 -52.43
C GLN A 51 46.75 -3.05 -53.88
N GLN A 52 46.52 -1.77 -54.24
CA GLN A 52 47.52 -0.88 -54.83
C GLN A 52 47.26 0.59 -54.42
N THR A 53 48.36 1.30 -54.19
CA THR A 53 48.57 2.68 -53.69
C THR A 53 48.27 3.78 -54.70
N GLU A 54 47.82 4.95 -54.24
CA GLU A 54 48.38 6.26 -54.62
C GLU A 54 47.98 7.37 -53.62
N GLN A 55 48.93 8.27 -53.36
CA GLN A 55 48.83 9.50 -52.55
C GLN A 55 47.83 10.47 -53.26
N ASP A 56 47.07 11.36 -52.61
CA ASP A 56 47.57 12.56 -51.96
C ASP A 56 46.44 13.40 -51.30
N SER A 57 46.84 14.39 -50.50
CA SER A 57 46.10 15.57 -49.99
C SER A 57 45.26 15.46 -48.68
N LYS A 58 45.83 16.12 -47.66
CA LYS A 58 45.24 16.49 -46.36
C LYS A 58 44.09 17.47 -46.54
N LEU A 59 43.03 17.32 -45.74
CA LEU A 59 42.29 18.44 -45.12
C LEU A 59 41.57 17.94 -43.85
N LYS A 60 42.04 18.38 -42.67
CA LYS A 60 41.41 18.11 -41.37
C LYS A 60 40.10 18.91 -41.27
N LYS A 61 38.96 18.24 -41.17
CA LYS A 61 37.73 18.83 -40.61
C LYS A 61 37.76 18.73 -39.08
N PRO A 62 37.27 19.74 -38.33
CA PRO A 62 37.20 19.68 -36.88
C PRO A 62 36.15 18.64 -36.45
N LYS A 63 36.50 17.75 -35.51
CA LYS A 63 35.56 16.78 -34.93
C LYS A 63 34.53 17.54 -34.07
N LEU A 64 33.25 17.28 -34.31
CA LEU A 64 32.14 17.70 -33.44
C LEU A 64 32.24 16.95 -32.11
N ASN A 65 31.84 17.58 -30.99
CA ASN A 65 31.97 17.02 -29.63
C ASN A 65 31.33 15.62 -29.46
N GLY A 66 30.32 15.26 -30.26
CA GLY A 66 29.67 13.94 -30.22
C GLY A 66 30.53 12.77 -30.73
N ASP A 67 31.45 13.02 -31.66
CA ASP A 67 32.33 11.96 -32.21
C ASP A 67 33.42 11.55 -31.21
N VAL A 68 33.80 12.46 -30.30
CA VAL A 68 34.84 12.22 -29.28
C VAL A 68 34.31 11.31 -28.18
N GLU A 69 33.12 11.58 -27.65
CA GLU A 69 32.49 10.75 -26.61
C GLU A 69 32.20 9.32 -27.11
N GLN A 70 31.80 9.17 -28.37
CA GLN A 70 31.51 7.86 -28.97
C GLN A 70 32.81 7.05 -29.19
N ASP A 71 33.90 7.70 -29.60
CA ASP A 71 35.22 7.09 -29.72
C ASP A 71 35.78 6.67 -28.34
N GLU A 72 35.59 7.47 -27.29
CA GLU A 72 35.98 7.13 -25.92
C GLU A 72 35.17 5.98 -25.34
N LEU A 73 33.87 5.93 -25.58
CA LEU A 73 33.00 4.82 -25.17
C LEU A 73 33.41 3.50 -25.85
N ARG A 74 33.77 3.53 -27.14
CA ARG A 74 34.30 2.36 -27.85
C ARG A 74 35.62 1.87 -27.25
N LYS A 75 36.54 2.79 -26.91
CA LYS A 75 37.81 2.45 -26.24
C LYS A 75 37.56 1.83 -24.86
N GLN A 76 36.64 2.39 -24.09
CA GLN A 76 36.24 1.87 -22.79
C GLN A 76 35.71 0.43 -22.89
N ASN A 77 34.78 0.18 -23.83
CA ASN A 77 34.19 -1.15 -24.01
C ASN A 77 35.23 -2.19 -24.42
N LYS A 78 36.15 -1.83 -25.34
CA LYS A 78 37.27 -2.72 -25.71
C LYS A 78 38.14 -3.08 -24.50
N LEU A 79 38.42 -2.11 -23.63
CA LEU A 79 39.20 -2.34 -22.42
C LEU A 79 38.48 -3.31 -21.46
N LEU A 80 37.17 -3.10 -21.23
CA LEU A 80 36.34 -3.98 -20.40
C LEU A 80 36.33 -5.42 -20.91
N TRP A 81 36.03 -5.62 -22.19
CA TRP A 81 36.01 -6.96 -22.80
C TRP A 81 37.38 -7.63 -22.77
N SER A 82 38.46 -6.89 -23.09
CA SER A 82 39.82 -7.46 -23.04
C SER A 82 40.25 -7.91 -21.64
N LEU A 83 39.80 -7.22 -20.59
CA LEU A 83 40.07 -7.62 -19.21
C LEU A 83 39.17 -8.80 -18.79
N ARG A 84 37.90 -8.76 -19.20
CA ARG A 84 36.92 -9.82 -18.95
C ARG A 84 37.42 -11.17 -19.50
N ASP A 85 37.92 -11.20 -20.74
CA ASP A 85 38.43 -12.42 -21.39
C ASP A 85 39.70 -12.96 -20.70
N LYS A 86 40.56 -12.07 -20.18
CA LYS A 86 41.74 -12.46 -19.38
C LYS A 86 41.35 -13.05 -18.03
N LEU A 87 40.37 -12.43 -17.35
CA LEU A 87 39.83 -12.94 -16.09
C LEU A 87 39.18 -14.31 -16.31
N GLU A 88 38.42 -14.48 -17.40
CA GLU A 88 37.75 -15.74 -17.74
C GLU A 88 38.73 -16.88 -18.07
N SER A 89 39.87 -16.57 -18.69
CA SER A 89 40.88 -17.57 -19.08
C SER A 89 41.89 -17.93 -17.99
N GLN A 90 42.14 -17.05 -17.02
CA GLN A 90 43.28 -17.19 -16.10
C GLN A 90 42.90 -17.12 -14.61
N VAL A 91 41.65 -16.80 -14.25
CA VAL A 91 41.23 -16.61 -12.85
C VAL A 91 40.06 -17.52 -12.51
N SER A 92 40.19 -18.30 -11.43
CA SER A 92 39.13 -19.20 -10.97
C SER A 92 37.93 -18.43 -10.42
N LYS A 93 36.77 -19.09 -10.36
CA LYS A 93 35.53 -18.50 -9.82
C LYS A 93 35.71 -18.08 -8.34
N GLU A 94 36.41 -18.89 -7.55
CA GLU A 94 36.71 -18.65 -6.14
C GLU A 94 37.62 -17.43 -5.98
N ALA A 95 38.62 -17.28 -6.86
CA ALA A 95 39.49 -16.10 -6.88
C ALA A 95 38.73 -14.82 -7.29
N LEU A 96 37.80 -14.90 -8.26
CA LEU A 96 36.94 -13.77 -8.62
C LEU A 96 36.07 -13.31 -7.43
N ILE A 97 35.54 -14.25 -6.64
CA ILE A 97 34.79 -13.95 -5.42
C ILE A 97 35.69 -13.27 -4.39
N GLY A 98 36.86 -13.84 -4.09
CA GLY A 98 37.79 -13.28 -3.11
C GLY A 98 38.33 -11.90 -3.50
N LEU A 99 38.55 -11.63 -4.79
CA LEU A 99 38.91 -10.30 -5.31
C LEU A 99 37.82 -9.25 -5.00
N LEU A 100 36.54 -9.60 -5.15
CA LEU A 100 35.43 -8.70 -4.82
C LEU A 100 35.28 -8.52 -3.31
N GLU A 101 35.37 -9.60 -2.53
CA GLU A 101 35.25 -9.58 -1.07
C GLU A 101 36.35 -8.74 -0.41
N TYR A 102 37.61 -8.89 -0.83
CA TYR A 102 38.73 -8.09 -0.35
C TYR A 102 38.52 -6.59 -0.58
N ASN A 103 37.91 -6.24 -1.73
CA ASN A 103 37.57 -4.87 -2.08
C ASN A 103 36.19 -4.42 -1.53
N LYS A 104 35.56 -5.22 -0.66
CA LYS A 104 34.22 -5.02 -0.08
C LYS A 104 33.17 -4.66 -1.13
N GLN A 105 33.18 -5.36 -2.27
CA GLN A 105 32.23 -5.18 -3.37
C GLN A 105 31.05 -6.15 -3.25
N HIS A 106 29.96 -5.87 -3.98
CA HIS A 106 28.85 -6.81 -4.10
C HIS A 106 29.31 -8.04 -4.91
N VAL A 107 29.04 -9.24 -4.40
CA VAL A 107 29.35 -10.51 -5.06
C VAL A 107 28.09 -11.04 -5.75
N PRO A 108 27.96 -10.89 -7.08
CA PRO A 108 26.79 -11.38 -7.80
C PRO A 108 26.83 -12.90 -8.01
N SER A 109 25.65 -13.52 -8.14
CA SER A 109 25.51 -14.92 -8.51
C SER A 109 25.76 -15.13 -10.01
N GLY A 110 26.59 -16.11 -10.36
CA GLY A 110 26.85 -16.53 -11.74
C GLY A 110 28.14 -15.96 -12.33
N LEU A 111 28.86 -16.79 -13.09
CA LEU A 111 30.22 -16.50 -13.56
C LEU A 111 30.30 -15.22 -14.41
N SER A 112 29.39 -15.03 -15.38
CA SER A 112 29.40 -13.83 -16.22
C SER A 112 29.26 -12.54 -15.41
N ARG A 113 28.40 -12.53 -14.39
CA ARG A 113 28.20 -11.33 -13.56
C ARG A 113 29.40 -11.07 -12.65
N LEU A 114 30.07 -12.13 -12.17
CA LEU A 114 31.32 -12.01 -11.43
C LEU A 114 32.41 -11.37 -12.30
N LEU A 115 32.58 -11.87 -13.53
CA LEU A 115 33.55 -11.32 -14.49
C LEU A 115 33.27 -9.84 -14.78
N ASP A 116 32.02 -9.48 -15.04
CA ASP A 116 31.63 -8.09 -15.31
C ASP A 116 31.89 -7.17 -14.09
N ALA A 117 31.60 -7.66 -12.87
CA ALA A 117 31.79 -6.91 -11.64
C ALA A 117 33.28 -6.70 -11.32
N VAL A 118 34.11 -7.74 -11.46
CA VAL A 118 35.56 -7.66 -11.24
C VAL A 118 36.19 -6.75 -12.31
N ALA A 119 35.82 -6.90 -13.58
CA ALA A 119 36.33 -6.06 -14.65
C ALA A 119 35.99 -4.57 -14.45
N ASP A 120 34.74 -4.25 -14.06
CA ASP A 120 34.34 -2.87 -13.72
C ASP A 120 35.16 -2.31 -12.54
N ALA A 121 35.27 -3.10 -11.46
CA ALA A 121 35.96 -2.69 -10.25
C ALA A 121 37.46 -2.48 -10.49
N MET A 122 38.10 -3.34 -11.29
CA MET A 122 39.51 -3.21 -11.66
C MET A 122 39.76 -2.04 -12.62
N ILE A 123 38.85 -1.70 -13.53
CA ILE A 123 39.09 -0.63 -14.52
C ILE A 123 38.78 0.75 -13.94
N PHE A 124 37.66 0.90 -13.23
CA PHE A 124 37.17 2.20 -12.76
C PHE A 124 37.36 2.40 -11.25
N GLY A 125 37.52 1.31 -10.50
CA GLY A 125 37.74 1.32 -9.07
C GLY A 125 36.60 0.64 -8.30
N ALA A 126 36.89 0.31 -7.06
CA ALA A 126 35.92 -0.27 -6.15
C ALA A 126 34.85 0.78 -5.76
N LEU A 127 33.59 0.35 -5.70
CA LEU A 127 32.47 1.16 -5.23
C LEU A 127 32.52 1.28 -3.70
N PRO A 128 32.27 2.48 -3.14
CA PRO A 128 32.07 2.65 -1.72
C PRO A 128 30.74 2.04 -1.30
N TYR A 129 30.51 2.04 0.02
CA TYR A 129 29.21 1.74 0.58
C TYR A 129 28.21 2.81 0.13
N CYS A 130 26.94 2.42 0.04
CA CYS A 130 25.86 3.29 -0.37
C CYS A 130 25.86 4.57 0.49
N PRO A 131 25.92 5.77 -0.12
CA PRO A 131 25.95 7.02 0.63
C PRO A 131 24.63 7.31 1.35
N SER A 132 23.52 6.68 0.92
CA SER A 132 22.21 6.79 1.55
C SER A 132 22.09 5.91 2.79
N CYS A 133 22.11 4.57 2.63
CA CYS A 133 21.87 3.65 3.76
C CYS A 133 23.13 3.19 4.49
N LYS A 134 24.33 3.30 3.88
CA LYS A 134 25.59 2.79 4.43
C LYS A 134 25.61 1.30 4.80
N ASN A 135 24.65 0.50 4.30
CA ASN A 135 24.51 -0.92 4.65
C ASN A 135 25.11 -1.89 3.63
N GLY A 136 25.58 -1.40 2.48
CA GLY A 136 26.25 -2.26 1.50
C GLY A 136 26.80 -1.51 0.29
N PRO A 137 27.67 -2.14 -0.50
CA PRO A 137 28.24 -1.55 -1.70
C PRO A 137 27.18 -1.37 -2.80
N LEU A 138 27.42 -0.40 -3.67
CA LEU A 138 26.64 -0.26 -4.90
C LEU A 138 26.98 -1.39 -5.87
N HIS A 139 26.06 -1.72 -6.76
CA HIS A 139 26.31 -2.64 -7.87
C HIS A 139 25.74 -2.06 -9.17
N TYR A 140 26.34 -2.42 -10.29
CA TYR A 140 25.87 -1.98 -11.60
C TYR A 140 24.64 -2.78 -12.04
N SER A 141 23.58 -2.08 -12.43
CA SER A 141 22.34 -2.68 -12.94
C SER A 141 21.61 -1.69 -13.86
N ASN A 142 21.32 -2.12 -15.08
CA ASN A 142 20.54 -1.37 -16.09
C ASN A 142 21.03 0.07 -16.32
N GLY A 143 22.32 0.26 -16.64
CA GLY A 143 22.87 1.59 -16.99
C GLY A 143 23.11 2.53 -15.81
N GLN A 144 22.94 2.06 -14.57
CA GLN A 144 23.11 2.84 -13.35
C GLN A 144 23.72 1.97 -12.24
N PHE A 145 24.23 2.59 -11.18
CA PHE A 145 24.64 1.93 -9.95
C PHE A 145 23.54 2.02 -8.93
N LYS A 146 23.14 0.89 -8.36
CA LYS A 146 22.03 0.81 -7.41
C LYS A 146 22.49 0.16 -6.11
N CYS A 147 21.90 0.57 -5.00
CA CYS A 147 22.01 -0.17 -3.76
C CYS A 147 21.06 -1.38 -3.81
N SER A 148 21.53 -2.53 -3.31
CA SER A 148 20.71 -3.73 -3.09
C SER A 148 20.60 -4.10 -1.61
N ALA A 149 21.22 -3.32 -0.73
CA ALA A 149 21.18 -3.56 0.70
C ALA A 149 19.80 -3.19 1.29
N MET A 150 19.42 -3.89 2.34
CA MET A 150 18.28 -3.51 3.18
C MET A 150 18.62 -2.18 3.88
N ALA A 151 17.81 -1.15 3.67
CA ALA A 151 17.98 0.12 4.37
C ALA A 151 17.46 0.01 5.81
N THR A 152 16.36 -0.73 5.97
CA THR A 152 15.76 -1.14 7.24
C THR A 152 15.40 -2.61 7.16
N GLU A 153 14.96 -3.23 8.24
CA GLU A 153 14.43 -4.59 8.26
C GLU A 153 13.13 -4.77 7.45
N TRP A 154 12.55 -3.66 6.97
CA TRP A 154 11.32 -3.61 6.19
C TRP A 154 11.59 -3.49 4.68
N VAL A 155 12.52 -2.63 4.26
CA VAL A 155 12.67 -2.26 2.82
C VAL A 155 14.11 -2.19 2.33
N GLN A 156 14.28 -2.48 1.04
CA GLN A 156 15.53 -2.28 0.32
C GLN A 156 15.79 -0.79 0.07
N CYS A 157 17.07 -0.40 0.07
CA CYS A 157 17.47 0.96 -0.23
C CYS A 157 17.14 1.31 -1.70
N LEU A 158 16.49 2.46 -1.91
CA LEU A 158 16.13 2.94 -3.25
C LEU A 158 17.24 3.75 -3.93
N TYR A 159 18.41 3.87 -3.31
CA TYR A 159 19.48 4.72 -3.83
C TYR A 159 20.04 4.22 -5.15
N TYR A 160 20.17 5.14 -6.11
CA TYR A 160 20.86 4.92 -7.37
C TYR A 160 21.67 6.15 -7.79
N THR A 161 22.70 5.94 -8.62
CA THR A 161 23.52 6.99 -9.22
C THR A 161 24.17 6.48 -10.50
N ARG A 162 24.48 7.38 -11.45
CA ARG A 162 25.32 7.05 -12.61
C ARG A 162 26.79 7.37 -12.39
N THR A 163 27.07 8.30 -11.49
CA THR A 163 28.41 8.82 -11.22
C THR A 163 28.76 8.52 -9.76
N PRO A 164 28.95 7.24 -9.40
CA PRO A 164 29.36 6.90 -8.06
C PRO A 164 30.81 7.34 -7.83
N ASP A 165 31.11 7.75 -6.60
CA ASP A 165 32.50 7.85 -6.15
C ASP A 165 33.16 6.47 -6.22
N ARG A 166 34.48 6.45 -6.41
CA ARG A 166 35.27 5.22 -6.58
C ARG A 166 36.53 5.31 -5.73
N ARG A 167 36.94 4.17 -5.15
CA ARG A 167 38.22 4.01 -4.46
C ARG A 167 39.14 3.06 -5.24
N LYS A 168 40.44 3.13 -4.96
CA LYS A 168 41.44 2.28 -5.63
C LYS A 168 41.11 0.80 -5.38
N PHE A 169 41.07 0.01 -6.44
CA PHE A 169 40.97 -1.45 -6.36
C PHE A 169 42.34 -2.03 -5.98
N LYS A 170 42.36 -2.98 -5.06
CA LYS A 170 43.58 -3.62 -4.55
C LYS A 170 43.54 -5.12 -4.81
N ILE A 171 44.68 -5.71 -5.13
CA ILE A 171 44.82 -7.14 -5.34
C ILE A 171 45.52 -7.74 -4.10
N PRO A 172 44.92 -8.74 -3.43
CA PRO A 172 45.59 -9.53 -2.40
C PRO A 172 46.86 -10.22 -2.91
N GLU A 173 47.85 -10.36 -2.05
CA GLU A 173 49.10 -11.07 -2.36
C GLU A 173 48.87 -12.54 -2.75
N GLU A 174 47.79 -13.13 -2.23
CA GLU A 174 47.34 -14.49 -2.52
C GLU A 174 47.03 -14.75 -4.01
N TYR A 175 46.77 -13.70 -4.80
CA TYR A 175 46.45 -13.81 -6.23
C TYR A 175 47.58 -13.32 -7.14
N HIS A 176 48.81 -13.20 -6.62
CA HIS A 176 50.01 -12.85 -7.39
C HIS A 176 50.63 -14.02 -8.16
N ASP A 177 50.03 -15.20 -8.08
CA ASP A 177 50.30 -16.36 -8.93
C ASP A 177 49.92 -16.10 -10.40
N VAL A 178 48.96 -15.19 -10.64
CA VAL A 178 48.58 -14.72 -11.97
C VAL A 178 49.39 -13.47 -12.35
N ASP A 179 50.26 -13.59 -13.36
CA ASP A 179 51.22 -12.56 -13.77
C ASP A 179 50.60 -11.17 -14.03
N PHE A 180 49.41 -11.11 -14.64
CA PHE A 180 48.77 -9.83 -14.92
C PHE A 180 48.10 -9.20 -13.69
N LEU A 181 47.71 -10.01 -12.69
CA LEU A 181 47.20 -9.53 -11.41
C LEU A 181 48.36 -9.00 -10.55
N LYS A 182 49.49 -9.71 -10.51
CA LYS A 182 50.72 -9.26 -9.82
C LYS A 182 51.21 -7.88 -10.30
N ASN A 183 51.14 -7.64 -11.60
CA ASN A 183 51.61 -6.39 -12.22
C ASN A 183 50.53 -5.31 -12.35
N TYR A 184 49.35 -5.53 -11.79
CA TYR A 184 48.23 -4.59 -11.90
C TYR A 184 48.51 -3.29 -11.13
N LYS A 185 48.25 -2.15 -11.80
CA LYS A 185 48.30 -0.83 -11.20
C LYS A 185 47.01 -0.06 -11.49
N TYR A 186 46.32 0.38 -10.44
CA TYR A 186 45.09 1.15 -10.59
C TYR A 186 45.36 2.52 -11.23
N VAL A 187 44.60 2.83 -12.29
CA VAL A 187 44.58 4.13 -12.96
C VAL A 187 43.17 4.69 -12.84
N LYS A 188 43.04 5.92 -12.32
CA LYS A 188 41.74 6.58 -12.14
C LYS A 188 41.12 6.85 -13.51
N ARG A 189 39.92 6.31 -13.74
CA ARG A 189 39.12 6.50 -14.96
C ARG A 189 37.67 6.80 -14.58
N THR A 190 37.00 7.63 -15.36
CA THR A 190 35.55 7.87 -15.22
C THR A 190 34.81 6.89 -16.12
N ARG A 191 33.79 6.21 -15.58
CA ARG A 191 32.95 5.32 -16.38
C ARG A 191 31.98 6.13 -17.22
N LEU A 192 32.08 5.98 -18.54
CA LEU A 192 31.19 6.58 -19.52
C LEU A 192 30.00 5.67 -19.80
N PHE A 193 28.86 6.28 -20.04
CA PHE A 193 27.60 5.61 -20.37
C PHE A 193 27.06 6.18 -21.69
N PRO A 194 26.45 5.35 -22.57
CA PRO A 194 25.76 5.88 -23.74
C PRO A 194 24.73 6.96 -23.35
N PRO A 195 24.56 8.04 -24.14
CA PRO A 195 23.57 9.09 -23.86
C PRO A 195 22.17 8.53 -23.54
N ASP A 196 21.79 7.45 -24.23
CA ASP A 196 20.47 6.81 -24.13
C ASP A 196 20.35 5.70 -23.08
N SER A 197 21.39 5.45 -22.27
CA SER A 197 21.39 4.30 -21.34
C SER A 197 20.65 4.55 -20.02
N VAL A 198 19.47 5.18 -20.07
CA VAL A 198 18.60 5.71 -18.97
C VAL A 198 18.80 7.19 -18.64
N SER A 199 18.47 8.08 -19.58
CA SER A 199 17.93 9.40 -19.20
C SER A 199 16.66 9.18 -18.38
N ASP A 200 16.43 9.99 -17.34
CA ASP A 200 15.05 10.27 -16.91
C ASP A 200 14.38 10.96 -18.10
N VAL A 201 13.85 10.18 -19.03
CA VAL A 201 13.06 10.70 -20.14
C VAL A 201 11.75 11.16 -19.51
N THR A 202 11.70 12.43 -19.09
CA THR A 202 10.43 13.15 -18.97
C THR A 202 9.90 13.34 -20.38
N GLY A 203 9.32 12.27 -20.93
CA GLY A 203 8.69 12.25 -22.24
C GLY A 203 7.18 12.23 -22.10
N PRO A 204 6.43 12.48 -23.19
CA PRO A 204 4.98 12.53 -23.16
C PRO A 204 4.34 11.22 -22.66
N LEU A 205 5.02 10.08 -22.78
CA LEU A 205 4.51 8.77 -22.38
C LEU A 205 5.00 8.32 -20.98
N THR A 206 5.54 9.23 -20.17
CA THR A 206 5.97 8.94 -18.80
C THR A 206 4.80 8.40 -17.96
N GLY A 207 5.05 7.31 -17.22
CA GLY A 207 4.03 6.64 -16.40
C GLY A 207 3.12 5.68 -17.17
N LEU A 208 3.36 5.50 -18.48
CA LEU A 208 2.64 4.52 -19.29
C LEU A 208 3.47 3.24 -19.51
N PHE A 209 2.82 2.08 -19.38
CA PHE A 209 3.43 0.76 -19.59
C PHE A 209 2.98 0.17 -20.91
N PHE A 210 3.91 -0.30 -21.74
CA PHE A 210 3.64 -0.86 -23.07
C PHE A 210 4.13 -2.30 -23.18
N TYR A 211 3.37 -3.13 -23.88
CA TYR A 211 3.77 -4.46 -24.32
C TYR A 211 3.65 -4.52 -25.84
N ILE A 212 4.67 -5.03 -26.53
CA ILE A 212 4.73 -5.01 -28.00
C ILE A 212 4.77 -6.46 -28.49
N THR A 213 3.88 -6.81 -29.43
CA THR A 213 3.86 -8.14 -30.08
C THR A 213 5.06 -8.32 -31.00
N ASN A 214 5.19 -9.50 -31.63
CA ASN A 214 6.36 -9.79 -32.48
C ASN A 214 6.20 -9.30 -33.93
N GLY A 215 5.02 -8.79 -34.31
CA GLY A 215 4.72 -8.32 -35.66
C GLY A 215 4.27 -9.46 -36.59
N PRO A 216 4.12 -9.19 -37.90
CA PRO A 216 4.64 -8.03 -38.64
C PRO A 216 3.85 -6.75 -38.38
N PHE A 217 4.57 -5.62 -38.42
CA PHE A 217 4.02 -4.28 -38.25
C PHE A 217 3.84 -3.57 -39.59
N ASP A 218 2.77 -2.79 -39.76
CA ASP A 218 2.35 -2.19 -41.04
C ASP A 218 3.40 -1.23 -41.64
N SER A 219 4.23 -0.61 -40.79
CA SER A 219 5.33 0.29 -41.16
C SER A 219 6.64 -0.42 -41.53
N GLY A 220 6.69 -1.76 -41.44
CA GLY A 220 7.90 -2.55 -41.66
C GLY A 220 8.93 -2.43 -40.52
N LYS A 221 8.59 -1.77 -39.41
CA LYS A 221 9.45 -1.64 -38.23
C LYS A 221 9.59 -2.97 -37.49
N THR A 222 10.77 -3.24 -36.95
CA THR A 222 10.98 -4.38 -36.03
C THR A 222 10.48 -4.05 -34.62
N LYS A 223 10.18 -5.08 -33.83
CA LYS A 223 9.85 -4.94 -32.41
C LYS A 223 10.89 -4.10 -31.65
N GLU A 224 12.17 -4.28 -31.94
CA GLU A 224 13.29 -3.55 -31.32
C GLU A 224 13.30 -2.07 -31.72
N GLN A 225 12.84 -1.72 -32.93
CA GLN A 225 12.68 -0.32 -33.36
C GLN A 225 11.54 0.36 -32.60
N LEU A 226 10.39 -0.32 -32.46
CA LEU A 226 9.25 0.20 -31.68
C LEU A 226 9.56 0.34 -30.19
N ILE A 227 10.28 -0.62 -29.62
CA ILE A 227 10.78 -0.54 -28.22
C ILE A 227 11.62 0.72 -28.03
N ARG A 228 12.53 1.03 -28.96
CA ARG A 228 13.37 2.22 -28.90
C ARG A 228 12.57 3.52 -29.01
N GLU A 229 11.61 3.59 -29.93
CA GLU A 229 10.77 4.79 -30.10
C GLU A 229 9.90 5.08 -28.87
N LEU A 230 9.26 4.05 -28.32
CA LEU A 230 8.45 4.17 -27.11
C LEU A 230 9.28 4.55 -25.87
N ALA A 231 10.47 3.96 -25.73
CA ALA A 231 11.40 4.30 -24.66
C ALA A 231 11.89 5.76 -24.78
N ASN A 232 12.19 6.23 -26.00
CA ASN A 232 12.59 7.61 -26.28
C ASN A 232 11.48 8.63 -25.97
N LEU A 233 10.22 8.20 -25.99
CA LEU A 233 9.06 9.02 -25.60
C LEU A 233 8.70 8.91 -24.11
N GLY A 234 9.47 8.17 -23.30
CA GLY A 234 9.29 8.01 -21.85
C GLY A 234 8.39 6.83 -21.43
N GLY A 235 7.99 5.96 -22.35
CA GLY A 235 7.15 4.78 -22.07
C GLY A 235 7.95 3.63 -21.46
N ALA A 236 7.38 2.95 -20.45
CA ALA A 236 7.98 1.78 -19.81
C ALA A 236 7.63 0.49 -20.57
N ILE A 237 8.63 -0.20 -21.10
CA ILE A 237 8.42 -1.45 -21.86
C ILE A 237 8.38 -2.66 -20.92
N MET A 238 7.31 -3.44 -21.01
CA MET A 238 7.07 -4.62 -20.22
C MET A 238 7.52 -5.88 -20.98
N SER A 239 8.32 -6.72 -20.32
CA SER A 239 8.71 -8.04 -20.86
C SER A 239 7.62 -9.10 -20.73
N LYS A 240 6.61 -8.86 -19.88
CA LYS A 240 5.42 -9.70 -19.69
C LYS A 240 4.18 -8.83 -19.63
N LEU A 241 3.08 -9.33 -20.17
CA LEU A 241 1.79 -8.65 -20.15
C LEU A 241 1.30 -8.45 -18.70
N SER A 242 0.91 -7.24 -18.34
CA SER A 242 0.34 -6.90 -17.02
C SER A 242 -1.02 -6.23 -17.19
N VAL A 243 -1.81 -6.18 -16.12
CA VAL A 243 -3.13 -5.51 -16.12
C VAL A 243 -3.09 -4.01 -16.42
N ASN A 244 -1.91 -3.39 -16.34
CA ASN A 244 -1.71 -1.95 -16.62
C ASN A 244 -1.02 -1.71 -17.97
N SER A 245 -0.82 -2.74 -18.79
CA SER A 245 -0.12 -2.66 -20.07
C SER A 245 -1.04 -2.18 -21.20
N ILE A 246 -0.53 -1.28 -22.04
CA ILE A 246 -1.06 -0.94 -23.35
C ILE A 246 -0.37 -1.85 -24.37
N VAL A 247 -1.14 -2.58 -25.18
CA VAL A 247 -0.59 -3.51 -26.16
C VAL A 247 -0.42 -2.82 -27.50
N VAL A 248 0.76 -2.90 -28.11
CA VAL A 248 1.01 -2.42 -29.47
C VAL A 248 1.06 -3.64 -30.40
N SER A 249 0.16 -3.68 -31.38
CA SER A 249 -0.01 -4.78 -32.33
C SER A 249 -0.71 -4.28 -33.61
N THR A 250 -0.92 -5.14 -34.60
CA THR A 250 -1.60 -4.83 -35.87
C THR A 250 -2.99 -5.45 -35.95
N LEU A 251 -3.83 -4.93 -36.84
CA LEU A 251 -5.15 -5.50 -37.11
C LEU A 251 -5.03 -6.94 -37.63
N ASN A 252 -4.04 -7.23 -38.47
CA ASN A 252 -3.77 -8.58 -38.96
C ASN A 252 -3.51 -9.60 -37.83
N GLU A 253 -2.68 -9.27 -36.84
CA GLU A 253 -2.43 -10.15 -35.68
C GLU A 253 -3.69 -10.33 -34.81
N LEU A 254 -4.55 -9.30 -34.74
CA LEU A 254 -5.79 -9.33 -33.96
C LEU A 254 -6.90 -10.14 -34.65
N GLU A 255 -7.00 -10.05 -35.97
CA GLU A 255 -7.98 -10.79 -36.80
C GLU A 255 -7.65 -12.27 -36.90
N GLN A 256 -6.37 -12.65 -36.91
CA GLN A 256 -5.91 -14.05 -36.84
C GLN A 256 -6.37 -14.80 -35.58
N ILE A 257 -6.79 -14.08 -34.53
CA ILE A 257 -7.36 -14.67 -33.31
C ILE A 257 -8.84 -15.02 -33.51
N GLN A 258 -9.52 -14.35 -34.43
CA GLN A 258 -10.95 -14.51 -34.67
C GLN A 258 -11.26 -15.62 -35.70
N SER A 259 -10.32 -15.94 -36.59
CA SER A 259 -10.49 -16.98 -37.62
C SER A 259 -10.09 -18.40 -37.19
N ASP A 260 -9.15 -18.55 -36.24
CA ASP A 260 -8.49 -19.84 -35.97
C ASP A 260 -8.85 -20.43 -34.59
N ASN A 261 -9.99 -21.12 -34.52
CA ASN A 261 -10.40 -21.89 -33.34
C ASN A 261 -9.78 -23.30 -33.27
N ASN A 262 -9.00 -23.76 -34.25
CA ASN A 262 -8.63 -25.18 -34.36
C ASN A 262 -7.18 -25.52 -34.80
N ASP A 263 -6.18 -24.67 -34.50
CA ASP A 263 -4.77 -25.02 -34.80
C ASP A 263 -3.89 -25.06 -33.53
N THR A 264 -3.14 -26.15 -33.40
CA THR A 264 -2.30 -26.53 -32.24
C THR A 264 -0.94 -25.79 -32.17
N ASN A 265 -0.63 -24.92 -33.13
CA ASN A 265 0.58 -24.10 -33.11
C ASN A 265 0.36 -22.76 -32.38
N LYS A 266 0.65 -22.73 -31.08
CA LYS A 266 0.61 -21.51 -30.25
C LYS A 266 1.81 -20.61 -30.56
N THR A 267 1.58 -19.52 -31.30
CA THR A 267 2.54 -18.41 -31.39
C THR A 267 2.42 -17.49 -30.17
N TYR A 268 3.56 -16.99 -29.66
CA TYR A 268 3.63 -16.10 -28.50
C TYR A 268 2.77 -14.82 -28.63
N SER A 269 2.57 -14.29 -29.85
CA SER A 269 1.68 -13.14 -30.10
C SER A 269 0.21 -13.49 -29.82
N LYS A 270 -0.25 -14.70 -30.17
CA LYS A 270 -1.64 -15.16 -29.98
C LYS A 270 -1.98 -15.29 -28.50
N GLU A 271 -1.06 -15.83 -27.69
CA GLU A 271 -1.21 -15.91 -26.23
C GLU A 271 -1.30 -14.52 -25.58
N ALA A 272 -0.45 -13.59 -26.00
CA ALA A 272 -0.42 -12.24 -25.44
C ALA A 272 -1.72 -11.46 -25.73
N LEU A 273 -2.25 -11.54 -26.94
CA LEU A 273 -3.49 -10.87 -27.33
C LEU A 273 -4.74 -11.55 -26.73
N THR A 274 -4.74 -12.87 -26.58
CA THR A 274 -5.80 -13.60 -25.85
C THR A 274 -5.81 -13.17 -24.37
N THR A 275 -4.64 -13.06 -23.76
CA THR A 275 -4.48 -12.56 -22.39
C THR A 275 -4.92 -11.10 -22.28
N ALA A 276 -4.57 -10.25 -23.26
CA ALA A 276 -5.01 -8.86 -23.32
C ALA A 276 -6.53 -8.72 -23.37
N ARG A 277 -7.22 -9.57 -24.15
CA ARG A 277 -8.68 -9.65 -24.20
C ARG A 277 -9.28 -10.07 -22.85
N SER A 278 -8.71 -11.08 -22.20
CA SER A 278 -9.18 -11.54 -20.87
C SER A 278 -9.09 -10.44 -19.81
N TYR A 279 -8.07 -9.58 -19.90
CA TYR A 279 -7.85 -8.45 -18.99
C TYR A 279 -8.57 -7.17 -19.44
N GLY A 280 -9.19 -7.16 -20.62
CA GLY A 280 -9.83 -5.96 -21.18
C GLY A 280 -8.84 -4.82 -21.48
N LEU A 281 -7.60 -5.16 -21.86
CA LEU A 281 -6.54 -4.18 -22.12
C LEU A 281 -6.75 -3.48 -23.46
N ARG A 282 -6.24 -2.24 -23.56
CA ARG A 282 -6.22 -1.48 -24.81
C ARG A 282 -5.16 -2.06 -25.75
N VAL A 283 -5.57 -2.42 -26.96
CA VAL A 283 -4.66 -2.74 -28.07
C VAL A 283 -4.65 -1.57 -29.04
N ILE A 284 -3.48 -1.03 -29.34
CA ILE A 284 -3.30 0.11 -30.25
C ILE A 284 -2.41 -0.24 -31.43
N ASN A 285 -2.64 0.44 -32.56
CA ASN A 285 -1.76 0.38 -33.71
C ASN A 285 -0.49 1.23 -33.50
N GLU A 286 0.64 0.82 -34.07
CA GLU A 286 1.93 1.50 -33.97
C GLU A 286 1.95 2.93 -34.53
N GLN A 287 1.02 3.29 -35.43
CA GLN A 287 0.87 4.63 -35.98
C GLN A 287 0.66 5.69 -34.88
N PHE A 288 0.19 5.29 -33.70
CA PHE A 288 0.15 6.12 -32.49
C PHE A 288 1.47 6.89 -32.23
N LEU A 289 2.62 6.31 -32.56
CA LEU A 289 3.94 6.91 -32.31
C LEU A 289 4.25 8.06 -33.26
N SER A 290 3.68 8.07 -34.46
CA SER A 290 3.92 9.11 -35.49
C SER A 290 3.32 10.47 -35.14
N GLU A 291 2.43 10.53 -34.13
CA GLU A 291 1.71 11.74 -33.71
C GLU A 291 2.47 12.56 -32.65
N PHE A 292 3.61 12.06 -32.16
CA PHE A 292 4.46 12.74 -31.19
C PHE A 292 5.67 13.38 -31.88
N ASN A 293 5.67 14.71 -31.99
CA ASN A 293 6.79 15.49 -32.55
C ASN A 293 7.60 16.15 -31.40
N PRO A 294 8.94 16.13 -31.38
CA PRO A 294 9.75 16.57 -30.22
C PRO A 294 9.61 18.04 -29.80
N ASN A 295 9.00 18.90 -30.62
CA ASN A 295 9.03 20.36 -30.44
C ASN A 295 7.72 21.01 -29.95
N SER A 296 6.73 20.25 -29.44
CA SER A 296 5.55 20.87 -28.81
C SER A 296 5.21 20.23 -27.48
N LEU A 297 5.48 20.93 -26.36
CA LEU A 297 5.02 20.49 -25.04
C LEU A 297 4.66 21.70 -24.17
N ASP A 298 3.36 22.02 -24.17
CA ASP A 298 2.69 22.72 -23.06
C ASP A 298 2.06 21.65 -22.15
N SER A 299 2.47 21.63 -20.88
CA SER A 299 2.30 20.48 -19.97
C SER A 299 0.86 20.24 -19.49
N LYS A 300 -0.04 21.23 -19.60
CA LYS A 300 -1.44 21.09 -19.16
C LYS A 300 -2.40 20.49 -20.21
N LYS A 301 -2.05 20.49 -21.50
CA LYS A 301 -2.90 19.94 -22.59
C LYS A 301 -2.52 18.51 -23.01
N LEU A 302 -1.39 18.00 -22.50
CA LEU A 302 -0.78 16.76 -22.97
C LEU A 302 -1.57 15.51 -22.59
N GLU A 303 -2.09 15.44 -21.35
CA GLU A 303 -2.81 14.26 -20.87
C GLU A 303 -4.12 14.01 -21.63
N SER A 304 -4.90 15.08 -21.88
CA SER A 304 -6.11 15.01 -22.70
C SER A 304 -5.80 14.60 -24.15
N LYS A 305 -4.68 15.10 -24.71
CA LYS A 305 -4.25 14.73 -26.08
C LYS A 305 -3.85 13.27 -26.17
N ILE A 306 -3.14 12.74 -25.18
CA ILE A 306 -2.76 11.32 -25.11
C ILE A 306 -3.99 10.43 -25.02
N GLN A 307 -5.00 10.79 -24.21
CA GLN A 307 -6.25 10.02 -24.12
C GLN A 307 -7.00 10.00 -25.46
N GLN A 308 -7.05 11.14 -26.18
CA GLN A 308 -7.65 11.21 -27.52
C GLN A 308 -6.90 10.35 -28.55
N LEU A 309 -5.56 10.39 -28.54
CA LEU A 309 -4.73 9.58 -29.44
C LEU A 309 -4.88 8.09 -29.12
N LEU A 310 -4.87 7.70 -27.85
CA LEU A 310 -5.10 6.32 -27.44
C LEU A 310 -6.48 5.83 -27.90
N ALA A 311 -7.52 6.66 -27.82
CA ALA A 311 -8.84 6.32 -28.35
C ALA A 311 -8.81 6.16 -29.88
N LYS A 312 -8.20 7.11 -30.61
CA LYS A 312 -8.11 7.11 -32.07
C LYS A 312 -7.41 5.87 -32.64
N TYR A 313 -6.32 5.43 -32.01
CA TYR A 313 -5.48 4.32 -32.50
C TYR A 313 -5.81 2.97 -31.89
N THR A 314 -6.89 2.86 -31.11
CA THR A 314 -7.32 1.57 -30.55
C THR A 314 -7.89 0.68 -31.63
N ILE A 315 -7.38 -0.55 -31.70
CA ILE A 315 -7.80 -1.59 -32.64
C ILE A 315 -8.53 -2.76 -31.95
N SER A 316 -8.49 -2.84 -30.61
CA SER A 316 -9.25 -3.85 -29.86
C SER A 316 -10.77 -3.67 -30.04
N ASN A 317 -11.48 -4.75 -30.39
CA ASN A 317 -12.93 -4.77 -30.59
C ASN A 317 -13.74 -5.13 -29.33
N TRP A 318 -13.09 -5.17 -28.16
CA TRP A 318 -13.73 -5.35 -26.85
C TRP A 318 -13.75 -4.04 -26.07
N GLU A 319 -14.61 -3.96 -25.05
CA GLU A 319 -14.65 -2.83 -24.14
C GLU A 319 -13.32 -2.71 -23.38
N VAL A 320 -12.60 -1.61 -23.63
CA VAL A 320 -11.34 -1.33 -22.96
C VAL A 320 -11.63 -0.85 -21.54
N LYS A 321 -11.27 -1.66 -20.55
CA LYS A 321 -11.39 -1.28 -19.14
C LYS A 321 -10.50 -0.07 -18.89
N ALA A 322 -11.09 1.04 -18.41
CA ALA A 322 -10.40 2.32 -18.29
C ALA A 322 -9.16 2.21 -17.38
N ARG A 323 -8.08 2.90 -17.78
CA ARG A 323 -6.92 3.16 -16.93
C ARG A 323 -7.43 3.82 -15.65
N ALA A 324 -7.08 3.30 -14.48
CA ALA A 324 -7.54 3.79 -13.18
C ALA A 324 -7.06 5.23 -12.88
N LEU A 325 -7.68 6.21 -13.54
CA LEU A 325 -7.68 7.65 -13.28
C LEU A 325 -9.14 8.12 -13.38
N LYS A 326 -9.97 7.54 -12.52
CA LYS A 326 -11.31 8.00 -12.13
C LYS A 326 -11.74 7.26 -10.85
N VAL A 327 -10.93 7.45 -9.80
CA VAL A 327 -11.35 7.14 -8.43
C VAL A 327 -12.30 8.27 -8.04
N GLU A 328 -13.61 8.07 -8.24
CA GLU A 328 -14.68 8.66 -7.40
C GLU A 328 -16.11 8.30 -7.86
N LYS A 329 -16.33 7.75 -9.06
CA LYS A 329 -17.69 7.39 -9.51
C LYS A 329 -17.99 5.90 -9.74
N GLU A 330 -16.99 5.06 -10.01
CA GLU A 330 -17.24 3.63 -10.30
C GLU A 330 -17.21 2.71 -9.07
N VAL A 331 -16.70 3.17 -7.92
CA VAL A 331 -16.79 2.42 -6.66
C VAL A 331 -18.25 2.32 -6.18
N LYS A 332 -19.12 3.25 -6.59
CA LYS A 332 -20.56 3.18 -6.27
C LYS A 332 -21.33 2.13 -7.08
N ASN A 333 -20.94 1.85 -8.32
CA ASN A 333 -21.73 0.98 -9.21
C ASN A 333 -21.31 -0.49 -9.19
N LEU A 334 -20.07 -0.81 -8.79
CA LEU A 334 -19.64 -2.20 -8.64
C LEU A 334 -20.06 -2.85 -7.31
N LEU A 335 -20.57 -2.06 -6.35
CA LEU A 335 -21.17 -2.56 -5.11
C LEU A 335 -22.69 -2.80 -5.20
N LEU A 336 -23.30 -2.59 -6.36
CA LEU A 336 -24.75 -2.65 -6.55
C LEU A 336 -25.24 -3.74 -7.52
N ASN A 337 -24.35 -4.58 -8.06
CA ASN A 337 -24.73 -5.66 -8.99
C ASN A 337 -24.22 -7.05 -8.57
N ASP A 338 -24.08 -7.29 -7.26
CA ASP A 338 -23.92 -8.64 -6.71
C ASP A 338 -25.15 -8.98 -5.84
N ASP A 339 -26.33 -8.85 -6.44
CA ASP A 339 -27.54 -9.46 -5.91
C ASP A 339 -27.52 -10.96 -6.25
N ASN A 340 -27.50 -11.79 -5.19
CA ASN A 340 -27.57 -13.26 -5.14
C ASN A 340 -26.25 -14.02 -4.87
N GLY A 341 -25.45 -13.53 -3.93
CA GLY A 341 -24.46 -14.36 -3.24
C GLY A 341 -24.36 -14.01 -1.76
N GLU A 342 -25.28 -14.51 -0.93
CA GLU A 342 -25.06 -14.55 0.51
C GLU A 342 -23.76 -15.33 0.80
N GLN A 343 -22.64 -14.63 0.91
CA GLN A 343 -21.39 -15.22 1.41
C GLN A 343 -21.54 -15.39 2.91
N GLU A 344 -22.00 -16.57 3.34
CA GLU A 344 -22.00 -16.98 4.74
C GLU A 344 -20.61 -16.76 5.35
N MET A 345 -20.55 -15.83 6.31
CA MET A 345 -19.37 -15.63 7.14
C MET A 345 -19.11 -16.92 7.94
N MET A 346 -18.05 -17.65 7.61
CA MET A 346 -17.75 -18.94 8.25
C MET A 346 -17.71 -18.82 9.78
N ARG A 347 -18.55 -19.61 10.46
CA ARG A 347 -18.70 -19.62 11.91
C ARG A 347 -17.40 -20.03 12.61
N MET A 348 -16.68 -19.07 13.17
CA MET A 348 -15.56 -19.32 14.09
C MET A 348 -16.10 -19.82 15.43
N ILE A 349 -15.68 -21.01 15.86
CA ILE A 349 -16.01 -21.60 17.17
C ILE A 349 -14.77 -21.53 18.07
N MET A 350 -14.93 -20.99 19.27
CA MET A 350 -13.88 -20.96 20.29
C MET A 350 -13.98 -22.22 21.14
N LYS A 351 -12.86 -22.91 21.36
CA LYS A 351 -12.76 -24.02 22.32
C LYS A 351 -11.58 -23.78 23.25
N ASN A 352 -11.83 -23.89 24.55
CA ASN A 352 -10.81 -23.76 25.61
C ASN A 352 -9.98 -22.45 25.57
N GLY A 353 -10.51 -21.35 25.06
CA GLY A 353 -9.84 -20.03 25.05
C GLY A 353 -9.12 -19.67 23.74
N ALA A 354 -9.16 -20.51 22.72
CA ALA A 354 -8.63 -20.21 21.39
C ALA A 354 -9.58 -20.65 20.26
N VAL A 355 -9.45 -20.01 19.10
CA VAL A 355 -10.29 -20.26 17.93
C VAL A 355 -9.55 -21.16 16.95
N VAL A 356 -10.16 -22.28 16.59
CA VAL A 356 -9.69 -23.13 15.50
C VAL A 356 -10.11 -22.49 14.18
N ASP A 357 -9.17 -22.29 13.26
CA ASP A 357 -9.47 -21.67 11.97
C ASP A 357 -10.47 -22.55 11.18
N PRO A 358 -11.62 -22.00 10.72
CA PRO A 358 -12.62 -22.76 9.98
C PRO A 358 -12.11 -23.46 8.73
N GLN A 359 -11.09 -22.88 8.08
CA GLN A 359 -10.50 -23.47 6.87
C GLN A 359 -9.69 -24.75 7.16
N SER A 360 -9.54 -25.15 8.43
CA SER A 360 -8.97 -26.44 8.83
C SER A 360 -9.98 -27.60 8.74
N GLU A 361 -11.28 -27.30 8.68
CA GLU A 361 -12.38 -28.29 8.77
C GLU A 361 -12.38 -29.11 10.08
N LEU A 362 -11.56 -28.72 11.07
CA LEU A 362 -11.41 -29.42 12.36
C LEU A 362 -12.07 -28.70 13.53
N VAL A 363 -12.80 -27.62 13.27
CA VAL A 363 -13.43 -26.77 14.29
C VAL A 363 -14.21 -27.58 15.34
N ASN A 364 -14.98 -28.57 14.90
CA ASN A 364 -15.79 -29.41 15.79
C ASN A 364 -15.06 -30.61 16.40
N LYS A 365 -13.81 -30.88 16.00
CA LYS A 365 -13.06 -32.11 16.35
C LYS A 365 -11.77 -31.86 17.13
N ALA A 366 -11.29 -30.62 17.14
CA ALA A 366 -10.01 -30.27 17.72
C ALA A 366 -10.07 -28.97 18.54
N THR A 367 -9.04 -28.80 19.37
CA THR A 367 -8.72 -27.62 20.17
C THR A 367 -7.32 -27.12 19.79
N VAL A 368 -7.02 -25.84 20.02
CA VAL A 368 -5.66 -25.32 19.80
C VAL A 368 -4.73 -25.85 20.87
N LEU A 369 -3.62 -26.46 20.45
CA LEU A 369 -2.60 -27.01 21.33
C LEU A 369 -1.90 -25.87 22.08
N LYS A 370 -1.61 -26.09 23.36
CA LYS A 370 -0.77 -25.17 24.16
C LYS A 370 0.68 -25.59 24.10
N ASP A 371 1.61 -24.66 24.34
CA ASP A 371 3.02 -24.97 24.52
C ASP A 371 3.33 -25.43 25.96
N GLU A 372 4.62 -25.50 26.32
CA GLU A 372 5.09 -25.92 27.64
C GLU A 372 4.80 -24.86 28.73
N LYS A 373 4.64 -23.60 28.33
CA LYS A 373 4.32 -22.46 29.20
C LYS A 373 2.80 -22.23 29.32
N GLY A 374 2.00 -23.00 28.60
CA GLY A 374 0.53 -22.90 28.60
C GLY A 374 -0.04 -21.89 27.60
N GLU A 375 0.78 -21.32 26.72
CA GLU A 375 0.36 -20.38 25.68
C GLU A 375 -0.17 -21.13 24.45
N PHE A 376 -1.23 -20.61 23.80
CA PHE A 376 -1.80 -21.24 22.62
C PHE A 376 -0.84 -21.13 21.43
N MET A 377 -0.60 -22.26 20.76
CA MET A 377 0.26 -22.34 19.59
C MET A 377 -0.52 -21.96 18.33
N THR A 378 -0.75 -20.66 18.19
CA THR A 378 -1.42 -20.01 17.06
C THR A 378 -0.71 -18.70 16.74
N ALA A 379 -0.43 -18.47 15.46
CA ALA A 379 0.22 -17.24 15.00
C ALA A 379 -0.45 -16.77 13.71
N VAL A 380 -0.61 -15.44 13.59
CA VAL A 380 -1.05 -14.79 12.35
C VAL A 380 0.04 -13.82 11.95
N LEU A 381 0.56 -14.01 10.75
CA LEU A 381 1.71 -13.29 10.26
C LEU A 381 1.35 -12.47 9.02
N GLY A 382 1.93 -11.28 8.90
CA GLY A 382 1.76 -10.37 7.77
C GLY A 382 3.10 -10.03 7.10
N MET A 383 3.07 -9.81 5.79
CA MET A 383 4.22 -9.28 5.06
C MET A 383 3.77 -8.46 3.87
N VAL A 384 4.20 -7.20 3.84
CA VAL A 384 3.96 -6.27 2.73
C VAL A 384 5.30 -5.90 2.08
N ASP A 385 5.30 -5.77 0.75
CA ASP A 385 6.40 -5.21 -0.04
C ASP A 385 5.78 -4.25 -1.06
N LEU A 386 5.90 -2.95 -0.81
CA LEU A 386 5.30 -1.92 -1.66
C LEU A 386 5.98 -1.82 -3.04
N ILE A 387 7.24 -2.24 -3.16
CA ILE A 387 7.97 -2.20 -4.43
C ILE A 387 7.47 -3.32 -5.34
N LYS A 388 7.33 -4.54 -4.78
CA LYS A 388 6.80 -5.70 -5.52
C LYS A 388 5.27 -5.70 -5.61
N GLY A 389 4.61 -4.91 -4.77
CA GLY A 389 3.15 -4.89 -4.61
C GLY A 389 2.57 -6.12 -3.90
N SER A 390 3.40 -6.93 -3.24
CA SER A 390 2.92 -8.09 -2.47
C SER A 390 2.33 -7.65 -1.14
N ASN A 391 1.20 -8.25 -0.78
CA ASN A 391 0.49 -8.01 0.47
C ASN A 391 -0.05 -9.36 0.96
N SER A 392 0.72 -10.03 1.79
CA SER A 392 0.57 -11.47 2.06
C SER A 392 0.30 -11.74 3.54
N PHE A 393 -0.51 -12.76 3.81
CA PHE A 393 -0.72 -13.29 5.15
C PHE A 393 -0.23 -14.74 5.26
N TYR A 394 0.07 -15.17 6.49
CA TYR A 394 0.34 -16.55 6.83
C TYR A 394 -0.22 -16.87 8.21
N LYS A 395 -1.16 -17.80 8.31
CA LYS A 395 -1.71 -18.32 9.57
C LYS A 395 -1.11 -19.69 9.85
N LEU A 396 -0.77 -19.91 11.11
CA LEU A 396 -0.19 -21.17 11.59
C LEU A 396 -0.87 -21.57 12.91
N GLN A 397 -1.35 -22.80 13.01
CA GLN A 397 -1.97 -23.35 14.22
C GLN A 397 -1.52 -24.78 14.48
N ALA A 398 -1.21 -25.11 15.73
CA ALA A 398 -1.14 -26.50 16.19
C ALA A 398 -2.47 -26.87 16.85
N LEU A 399 -3.05 -28.00 16.45
CA LEU A 399 -4.36 -28.47 16.87
C LEU A 399 -4.24 -29.86 17.50
N GLN A 400 -5.04 -30.13 18.53
CA GLN A 400 -5.13 -31.43 19.20
C GLN A 400 -6.56 -31.95 19.12
N SER A 401 -6.73 -33.25 18.86
CA SER A 401 -8.05 -33.88 18.84
C SER A 401 -8.69 -33.86 20.22
N ASP A 402 -9.99 -33.59 20.26
CA ASP A 402 -10.75 -33.61 21.52
C ASP A 402 -11.02 -35.04 22.03
N LYS A 403 -10.91 -36.05 21.14
CA LYS A 403 -11.26 -37.44 21.43
C LYS A 403 -10.08 -38.42 21.38
N SER A 404 -8.94 -38.00 20.84
CA SER A 404 -7.78 -38.87 20.62
C SER A 404 -6.47 -38.13 20.88
N SER A 405 -5.36 -38.86 20.90
CA SER A 405 -4.02 -38.24 21.01
C SER A 405 -3.52 -37.63 19.70
N ARG A 406 -4.31 -37.67 18.63
CA ARG A 406 -3.92 -37.19 17.31
C ARG A 406 -3.84 -35.67 17.30
N CYS A 407 -2.77 -35.16 16.68
CA CYS A 407 -2.52 -33.74 16.55
C CYS A 407 -2.38 -33.35 15.08
N TRP A 408 -2.54 -32.06 14.79
CA TRP A 408 -2.37 -31.50 13.46
C TRP A 408 -1.61 -30.18 13.51
N VAL A 409 -0.88 -29.88 12.44
CA VAL A 409 -0.40 -28.53 12.17
C VAL A 409 -1.13 -28.01 10.93
N PHE A 410 -1.88 -26.93 11.13
CA PHE A 410 -2.64 -26.26 10.10
C PHE A 410 -1.93 -24.99 9.65
N ARG A 411 -1.90 -24.78 8.34
CA ARG A 411 -1.37 -23.57 7.69
C ARG A 411 -2.39 -23.01 6.71
N ALA A 412 -2.49 -21.70 6.66
CA ALA A 412 -3.18 -20.99 5.58
C ALA A 412 -2.33 -19.80 5.14
N TRP A 413 -2.15 -19.62 3.84
CA TRP A 413 -1.37 -18.51 3.29
C TRP A 413 -2.06 -17.94 2.07
N GLY A 414 -1.74 -16.70 1.72
CA GLY A 414 -2.33 -16.07 0.55
C GLY A 414 -2.12 -14.58 0.52
N ARG A 415 -2.77 -13.93 -0.45
CA ARG A 415 -2.82 -12.48 -0.57
C ARG A 415 -4.05 -11.95 0.16
N ILE A 416 -3.83 -10.96 1.03
CA ILE A 416 -4.90 -10.34 1.83
C ILE A 416 -5.96 -9.75 0.89
N GLY A 417 -7.24 -9.96 1.21
CA GLY A 417 -8.35 -9.44 0.42
C GLY A 417 -8.69 -10.20 -0.87
N THR A 418 -8.05 -11.35 -1.13
CA THR A 418 -8.28 -12.13 -2.35
C THR A 418 -8.49 -13.61 -2.08
N SER A 419 -9.00 -14.33 -3.08
CA SER A 419 -9.06 -15.80 -3.06
C SER A 419 -7.70 -16.46 -3.35
N ILE A 420 -6.66 -15.69 -3.68
CA ILE A 420 -5.32 -16.24 -3.91
C ILE A 420 -4.74 -16.73 -2.58
N GLY A 421 -4.47 -18.03 -2.53
CA GLY A 421 -3.88 -18.65 -1.35
C GLY A 421 -4.04 -20.16 -1.38
N GLY A 422 -3.70 -20.78 -0.26
CA GLY A 422 -3.89 -22.20 -0.03
C GLY A 422 -3.92 -22.52 1.45
N THR A 423 -4.37 -23.72 1.76
CA THR A 423 -4.31 -24.29 3.09
C THR A 423 -3.56 -25.62 3.05
N LYS A 424 -2.95 -26.00 4.17
CA LYS A 424 -2.33 -27.32 4.32
C LYS A 424 -2.48 -27.78 5.75
N ILE A 425 -3.01 -28.98 5.91
CA ILE A 425 -3.09 -29.67 7.19
C ILE A 425 -2.17 -30.88 7.17
N GLU A 426 -1.30 -31.00 8.17
CA GLU A 426 -0.45 -32.16 8.38
C GLU A 426 -0.81 -32.82 9.70
N SER A 427 -0.81 -34.15 9.72
CA SER A 427 -1.25 -34.94 10.87
C SER A 427 -0.07 -35.58 11.57
N PHE A 428 -0.09 -35.57 12.90
CA PHE A 428 0.95 -36.10 13.77
C PHE A 428 0.38 -37.06 14.81
N PRO A 429 1.14 -38.09 15.23
CA PRO A 429 0.68 -39.09 16.17
C PRO A 429 0.66 -38.60 17.62
N ASN A 430 1.48 -37.60 17.96
CA ASN A 430 1.61 -37.06 19.31
C ASN A 430 1.81 -35.54 19.29
N ALA A 431 1.60 -34.90 20.45
CA ALA A 431 1.75 -33.46 20.62
C ALA A 431 3.20 -33.00 20.41
N THR A 432 4.20 -33.74 20.88
CA THR A 432 5.62 -33.35 20.79
C THR A 432 6.05 -33.09 19.35
N SER A 433 5.74 -34.01 18.43
CA SER A 433 6.06 -33.84 17.01
C SER A 433 5.32 -32.64 16.41
N ALA A 434 4.03 -32.45 16.73
CA ALA A 434 3.26 -31.31 16.25
C ALA A 434 3.82 -29.97 16.77
N ARG A 435 4.25 -29.91 18.04
CA ARG A 435 4.89 -28.72 18.62
C ARG A 435 6.21 -28.41 17.93
N SER A 436 7.07 -29.41 17.74
CA SER A 436 8.35 -29.23 17.04
C SER A 436 8.13 -28.69 15.63
N THR A 437 7.27 -29.33 14.83
CA THR A 437 7.00 -28.88 13.46
C THR A 437 6.39 -27.48 13.41
N PHE A 438 5.52 -27.12 14.38
CA PHE A 438 5.01 -25.75 14.49
C PHE A 438 6.16 -24.75 14.73
N LYS A 439 7.06 -25.03 15.68
CA LYS A 439 8.20 -24.15 16.00
C LYS A 439 9.15 -24.00 14.81
N ASP A 440 9.45 -25.09 14.11
CA ASP A 440 10.30 -25.08 12.92
C ASP A 440 9.71 -24.20 11.81
N ILE A 441 8.41 -24.34 11.54
CA ILE A 441 7.72 -23.53 10.52
C ILE A 441 7.66 -22.06 10.96
N TYR A 442 7.37 -21.79 12.24
CA TYR A 442 7.35 -20.44 12.78
C TYR A 442 8.73 -19.78 12.58
N PHE A 443 9.81 -20.43 13.00
CA PHE A 443 11.19 -19.96 12.80
C PHE A 443 11.53 -19.77 11.32
N GLU A 444 11.14 -20.71 10.44
CA GLU A 444 11.34 -20.59 9.00
C GLU A 444 10.66 -19.32 8.43
N LYS A 445 9.45 -19.00 8.88
CA LYS A 445 8.67 -17.86 8.35
C LYS A 445 9.02 -16.51 8.97
N THR A 446 9.40 -16.47 10.24
CA THR A 446 9.65 -15.23 10.99
C THR A 446 11.14 -14.95 11.22
N GLY A 447 11.96 -15.99 11.29
CA GLY A 447 13.35 -15.92 11.77
C GLY A 447 13.49 -15.77 13.29
N ASN A 448 12.41 -15.96 14.05
CA ASN A 448 12.38 -15.85 15.50
C ASN A 448 12.00 -17.18 16.13
N GLU A 449 12.54 -17.47 17.31
CA GLU A 449 12.16 -18.65 18.10
C GLU A 449 10.80 -18.44 18.76
N TRP A 450 9.97 -19.49 18.80
CA TRP A 450 8.63 -19.41 19.40
C TRP A 450 8.68 -19.05 20.88
N GLU A 451 9.66 -19.61 21.60
CA GLU A 451 9.84 -19.45 23.03
C GLU A 451 10.18 -18.01 23.44
N ASP A 452 10.74 -17.23 22.51
CA ASP A 452 11.17 -15.83 22.67
C ASP A 452 10.26 -14.86 21.90
N ARG A 453 9.02 -15.27 21.57
CA ARG A 453 8.02 -14.43 20.87
C ARG A 453 7.76 -13.08 21.50
N LYS A 454 7.98 -12.93 22.82
CA LYS A 454 7.82 -11.64 23.53
C LYS A 454 8.87 -10.60 23.12
N ASN A 455 10.02 -11.03 22.64
CA ASN A 455 11.10 -10.18 22.15
C ASN A 455 11.20 -10.23 20.61
N PHE A 456 10.06 -10.35 19.92
CA PHE A 456 10.00 -10.49 18.47
C PHE A 456 10.78 -9.38 17.75
N ARG A 457 11.63 -9.76 16.78
CA ARG A 457 12.34 -8.82 15.92
C ARG A 457 12.01 -9.08 14.46
N LYS A 458 11.61 -8.02 13.75
CA LYS A 458 11.37 -8.11 12.32
C LYS A 458 12.68 -8.46 11.59
N MET A 459 12.67 -9.55 10.83
CA MET A 459 13.81 -9.96 9.99
C MET A 459 13.58 -9.61 8.51
N PRO A 460 14.61 -9.18 7.76
CA PRO A 460 14.50 -8.92 6.33
C PRO A 460 13.88 -10.08 5.55
N HIS A 461 12.94 -9.77 4.64
CA HIS A 461 12.24 -10.76 3.78
C HIS A 461 11.46 -11.86 4.52
N LYS A 462 11.29 -11.75 5.84
CA LYS A 462 10.48 -12.63 6.68
C LYS A 462 9.19 -11.95 7.10
N PHE A 463 8.22 -12.76 7.53
CA PHE A 463 6.94 -12.27 8.02
C PHE A 463 7.07 -11.60 9.41
N TYR A 464 6.14 -10.70 9.71
CA TYR A 464 5.95 -10.09 11.03
C TYR A 464 4.76 -10.73 11.73
N GLU A 465 4.86 -11.03 13.03
CA GLU A 465 3.73 -11.56 13.80
C GLU A 465 2.78 -10.45 14.25
N LEU A 466 1.49 -10.61 13.97
CA LEU A 466 0.43 -9.68 14.39
C LEU A 466 -0.10 -10.10 15.76
N GLU A 467 -0.16 -9.15 16.69
CA GLU A 467 -0.67 -9.40 18.04
C GLU A 467 -2.20 -9.41 18.03
N LEU A 468 -2.77 -10.61 18.06
CA LEU A 468 -4.22 -10.78 18.11
C LEU A 468 -4.70 -11.07 19.53
N ASP A 469 -5.68 -10.30 19.99
CA ASP A 469 -6.35 -10.56 21.26
C ASP A 469 -7.38 -11.69 21.07
N TYR A 470 -6.95 -12.93 21.32
CA TYR A 470 -7.84 -14.09 21.33
C TYR A 470 -8.60 -14.25 22.65
N ASN A 471 -8.25 -13.48 23.70
CA ASN A 471 -8.86 -13.60 25.03
C ASN A 471 -10.23 -12.93 25.13
N SER A 472 -10.54 -11.99 24.22
CA SER A 472 -11.80 -11.25 24.21
C SER A 472 -13.00 -12.09 23.75
N SER A 473 -12.80 -13.02 22.81
CA SER A 473 -13.89 -13.57 22.01
C SER A 473 -14.66 -14.74 22.65
N LYS A 474 -15.14 -14.60 23.89
CA LYS A 474 -16.22 -15.48 24.38
C LYS A 474 -17.46 -15.20 23.52
N LYS A 475 -17.67 -16.00 22.48
CA LYS A 475 -18.97 -16.05 21.82
C LYS A 475 -19.97 -16.68 22.78
N ASN A 476 -20.64 -15.82 23.54
CA ASN A 476 -22.09 -15.93 23.52
C ASN A 476 -22.52 -15.49 22.11
N GLU A 477 -23.50 -16.16 21.52
CA GLU A 477 -24.21 -15.59 20.38
C GLU A 477 -24.54 -14.12 20.72
N ILE A 478 -24.34 -13.18 19.79
CA ILE A 478 -24.93 -11.83 19.93
C ILE A 478 -26.37 -12.11 20.26
N GLN A 479 -26.78 -11.89 21.52
CA GLN A 479 -27.94 -12.54 22.06
C GLN A 479 -29.12 -12.22 21.14
N THR A 480 -29.54 -13.23 20.39
CA THR A 480 -30.70 -13.18 19.52
C THR A 480 -31.83 -12.72 20.41
N ILE A 481 -32.44 -11.59 20.03
CA ILE A 481 -33.50 -10.88 20.75
C ILE A 481 -34.26 -11.88 21.62
N SER A 482 -33.97 -11.88 22.92
CA SER A 482 -34.62 -12.79 23.85
C SER A 482 -36.12 -12.57 23.75
N ASN A 483 -36.94 -13.62 23.80
CA ASN A 483 -38.40 -13.51 23.97
C ASN A 483 -38.82 -12.80 25.28
N ILE A 484 -37.85 -12.28 26.05
CA ILE A 484 -38.03 -11.50 27.26
C ILE A 484 -38.38 -10.05 26.85
N PRO A 485 -39.54 -9.51 27.26
CA PRO A 485 -39.93 -8.15 26.95
C PRO A 485 -38.96 -7.12 27.56
N CYS A 486 -38.57 -6.12 26.77
CA CYS A 486 -37.71 -5.03 27.19
C CYS A 486 -38.53 -3.92 27.87
N LYS A 487 -38.10 -3.46 29.04
CA LYS A 487 -38.79 -2.41 29.83
C LYS A 487 -38.41 -0.99 29.41
N LEU A 488 -37.37 -0.83 28.57
CA LEU A 488 -36.92 0.48 28.12
C LEU A 488 -37.95 1.14 27.20
N HIS A 489 -37.97 2.48 27.18
CA HIS A 489 -38.83 3.24 26.27
C HIS A 489 -38.58 2.84 24.79
N PRO A 490 -39.60 2.75 23.92
CA PRO A 490 -39.42 2.32 22.53
C PRO A 490 -38.37 3.13 21.75
N ALA A 491 -38.30 4.44 21.99
CA ALA A 491 -37.27 5.30 21.39
C ALA A 491 -35.84 4.91 21.81
N LEU A 492 -35.64 4.54 23.09
CA LEU A 492 -34.35 4.05 23.59
C LEU A 492 -34.02 2.67 23.01
N GLN A 493 -35.00 1.77 22.91
CA GLN A 493 -34.79 0.47 22.26
C GLN A 493 -34.35 0.64 20.80
N SER A 494 -34.96 1.59 20.08
CA SER A 494 -34.59 1.93 18.70
C SER A 494 -33.18 2.52 18.62
N LEU A 495 -32.81 3.41 19.54
CA LEU A 495 -31.46 3.98 19.63
C LEU A 495 -30.41 2.91 19.92
N LEU A 496 -30.66 2.02 20.88
CA LEU A 496 -29.73 0.96 21.26
C LEU A 496 -29.51 -0.03 20.12
N LYS A 497 -30.58 -0.43 19.43
CA LYS A 497 -30.47 -1.25 18.21
C LYS A 497 -29.64 -0.57 17.12
N PHE A 498 -29.73 0.75 17.00
CA PHE A 498 -28.95 1.53 16.06
C PHE A 498 -27.46 1.55 16.43
N ILE A 499 -27.09 1.88 17.67
CA ILE A 499 -25.67 1.97 18.07
C ILE A 499 -24.99 0.61 18.33
N CYS A 500 -25.75 -0.44 18.61
CA CYS A 500 -25.26 -1.81 18.85
C CYS A 500 -25.24 -2.67 17.57
N ASP A 501 -25.42 -2.09 16.38
CA ASP A 501 -25.48 -2.86 15.15
C ASP A 501 -24.09 -3.32 14.66
N VAL A 502 -23.80 -4.61 14.88
CA VAL A 502 -22.55 -5.25 14.46
C VAL A 502 -22.37 -5.22 12.94
N LYS A 503 -23.44 -5.32 12.14
CA LYS A 503 -23.33 -5.26 10.67
C LYS A 503 -22.83 -3.90 10.20
N SER A 504 -23.29 -2.82 10.84
CA SER A 504 -22.78 -1.48 10.56
C SER A 504 -21.32 -1.30 10.96
N MET A 505 -20.86 -1.95 12.05
CA MET A 505 -19.43 -1.98 12.42
C MET A 505 -18.59 -2.72 11.36
N GLU A 506 -19.05 -3.88 10.90
CA GLU A 506 -18.39 -4.65 9.82
C GLU A 506 -18.30 -3.84 8.53
N LYS A 507 -19.40 -3.18 8.12
CA LYS A 507 -19.42 -2.31 6.94
C LYS A 507 -18.43 -1.16 7.06
N THR A 508 -18.33 -0.52 8.22
CA THR A 508 -17.38 0.57 8.48
C THR A 508 -15.93 0.10 8.35
N MET A 509 -15.60 -1.10 8.85
CA MET A 509 -14.27 -1.69 8.66
C MET A 509 -13.98 -2.01 7.18
N ALA A 510 -14.97 -2.47 6.43
CA ALA A 510 -14.82 -2.69 4.99
C ALA A 510 -14.58 -1.38 4.22
N GLU A 511 -15.23 -0.27 4.60
CA GLU A 511 -14.98 1.07 4.04
C GLU A 511 -13.52 1.54 4.23
N PHE A 512 -12.87 1.06 5.29
CA PHE A 512 -11.46 1.32 5.55
C PHE A 512 -10.48 0.43 4.79
N GLU A 513 -11.00 -0.41 3.89
CA GLU A 513 -10.21 -1.38 3.12
C GLU A 513 -9.53 -2.39 4.07
N LEU A 514 -10.21 -2.85 5.12
CA LEU A 514 -9.68 -3.86 6.05
C LEU A 514 -10.23 -5.25 5.71
N ASP A 515 -9.37 -6.27 5.82
CA ASP A 515 -9.79 -7.65 5.56
C ASP A 515 -10.50 -8.25 6.78
N LEU A 516 -11.83 -8.19 6.80
CA LEU A 516 -12.68 -8.75 7.85
C LEU A 516 -12.51 -10.25 8.08
N ARG A 517 -12.07 -11.01 7.07
CA ARG A 517 -11.90 -12.48 7.19
C ARG A 517 -10.64 -12.82 7.96
N LYS A 518 -9.59 -12.02 7.76
CA LYS A 518 -8.29 -12.18 8.42
C LYS A 518 -8.22 -11.39 9.73
N MET A 519 -9.00 -10.31 9.84
CA MET A 519 -9.16 -9.45 11.00
C MET A 519 -10.64 -9.37 11.42
N PRO A 520 -11.21 -10.41 12.06
CA PRO A 520 -12.55 -10.30 12.60
C PRO A 520 -12.58 -9.27 13.75
N LEU A 521 -13.75 -8.64 13.95
CA LEU A 521 -14.01 -7.66 15.00
C LEU A 521 -13.47 -8.10 16.38
N GLY A 522 -12.87 -7.15 17.12
CA GLY A 522 -12.44 -7.34 18.51
C GLY A 522 -11.13 -8.11 18.73
N LYS A 523 -10.36 -8.37 17.66
CA LYS A 523 -9.08 -9.10 17.76
C LYS A 523 -7.83 -8.25 17.54
N LEU A 524 -7.95 -7.00 17.11
CA LEU A 524 -6.79 -6.12 17.00
C LEU A 524 -6.40 -5.66 18.40
N SER A 525 -5.16 -5.90 18.82
CA SER A 525 -4.72 -5.45 20.14
C SER A 525 -4.67 -3.91 20.16
N SER A 526 -5.06 -3.31 21.28
CA SER A 526 -4.88 -1.87 21.50
C SER A 526 -3.41 -1.47 21.27
N ASN A 527 -2.46 -2.31 21.71
CA ASN A 527 -1.03 -2.08 21.51
C ASN A 527 -0.65 -1.96 20.03
N GLN A 528 -1.20 -2.80 19.16
CA GLN A 528 -0.95 -2.77 17.74
C GLN A 528 -1.51 -1.50 17.07
N ILE A 529 -2.65 -0.98 17.56
CA ILE A 529 -3.18 0.33 17.15
C ILE A 529 -2.24 1.45 17.59
N HIS A 530 -1.73 1.42 18.82
CA HIS A 530 -0.75 2.40 19.31
C HIS A 530 0.55 2.37 18.51
N GLU A 531 1.09 1.18 18.19
CA GLU A 531 2.27 1.06 17.33
C GLU A 531 2.00 1.63 15.93
N ALA A 532 0.79 1.43 15.38
CA ALA A 532 0.40 2.02 14.11
C ALA A 532 0.32 3.56 14.17
N TYR A 533 -0.09 4.14 15.30
CA TYR A 533 -0.03 5.59 15.52
C TYR A 533 1.41 6.12 15.51
N ASP A 534 2.35 5.44 16.16
CA ASP A 534 3.77 5.82 16.16
C ASP A 534 4.37 5.85 14.74
N VAL A 535 3.99 4.88 13.91
CA VAL A 535 4.37 4.84 12.49
C VAL A 535 3.81 6.03 11.73
N LEU A 536 2.52 6.36 11.93
CA LEU A 536 1.91 7.53 11.29
C LEU A 536 2.51 8.86 11.79
N ASN A 537 2.95 8.93 13.04
CA ASN A 537 3.69 10.06 13.61
C ASN A 537 5.06 10.23 12.97
N SER A 538 5.79 9.14 12.80
CA SER A 538 7.08 9.12 12.09
C SER A 538 6.92 9.58 10.63
N LEU A 539 5.90 9.06 9.93
CA LEU A 539 5.56 9.48 8.56
C LEU A 539 5.19 10.97 8.47
N SER A 540 4.38 11.45 9.40
CA SER A 540 3.97 12.86 9.47
C SER A 540 5.18 13.80 9.58
N LYS A 541 6.15 13.46 10.45
CA LYS A 541 7.41 14.20 10.61
C LYS A 541 8.22 14.18 9.32
N LEU A 542 8.44 12.99 8.74
CA LEU A 542 9.20 12.83 7.48
C LEU A 542 8.60 13.61 6.30
N VAL A 543 7.27 13.60 6.17
CA VAL A 543 6.57 14.33 5.11
C VAL A 543 6.65 15.85 5.31
N SER A 544 6.65 16.31 6.57
CA SER A 544 6.69 17.74 6.91
C SER A 544 8.10 18.35 6.82
N SER A 545 9.14 17.55 7.04
CA SER A 545 10.55 18.00 7.06
C SER A 545 11.22 18.07 5.68
N ARG A 546 10.51 17.84 4.56
CA ARG A 546 11.11 17.80 3.21
C ARG A 546 11.77 19.13 2.83
N PRO A 547 13.11 19.18 2.65
CA PRO A 547 13.80 20.37 2.16
C PRO A 547 13.53 20.59 0.66
N SER A 548 13.40 21.85 0.25
CA SER A 548 13.16 22.24 -1.16
C SER A 548 14.38 22.04 -2.09
N THR A 549 15.52 21.57 -1.59
CA THR A 549 16.78 21.56 -2.34
C THR A 549 17.68 20.34 -2.05
N LYS A 550 18.29 19.83 -3.14
CA LYS A 550 19.27 18.71 -3.29
C LYS A 550 18.70 17.29 -3.44
N GLN A 551 18.92 16.72 -4.63
CA GLN A 551 18.51 15.37 -5.10
C GLN A 551 19.00 14.20 -4.20
N GLN A 552 20.09 14.34 -3.44
CA GLN A 552 20.61 13.26 -2.59
C GLN A 552 19.78 13.06 -1.30
N SER A 553 19.25 14.13 -0.69
CA SER A 553 18.37 14.06 0.49
C SER A 553 17.04 13.35 0.15
N GLN A 554 16.53 13.59 -1.06
CA GLN A 554 15.24 13.08 -1.53
C GLN A 554 15.17 11.53 -1.57
N THR A 555 16.29 10.83 -1.77
CA THR A 555 16.29 9.36 -1.91
C THR A 555 16.25 8.62 -0.57
N LEU A 556 16.89 9.17 0.47
CA LEU A 556 16.84 8.60 1.83
C LEU A 556 15.46 8.83 2.44
N ASP A 557 14.91 10.04 2.30
CA ASP A 557 13.56 10.37 2.77
C ASP A 557 12.50 9.47 2.13
N ARG A 558 12.63 9.21 0.81
CA ARG A 558 11.73 8.30 0.11
C ARG A 558 11.87 6.85 0.58
N THR A 559 13.09 6.40 0.88
CA THR A 559 13.33 5.05 1.43
C THR A 559 12.72 4.91 2.82
N GLN A 560 12.83 5.93 3.67
CA GLN A 560 12.22 5.93 5.01
C GLN A 560 10.69 5.98 4.94
N ILE A 561 10.11 6.83 4.09
CA ILE A 561 8.65 6.87 3.88
C ILE A 561 8.13 5.52 3.37
N LEU A 562 8.86 4.87 2.45
CA LEU A 562 8.53 3.53 1.99
C LEU A 562 8.61 2.50 3.13
N SER A 563 9.64 2.59 3.98
CA SER A 563 9.81 1.73 5.15
C SER A 563 8.63 1.83 6.10
N GLU A 564 8.29 3.05 6.53
CA GLU A 564 7.18 3.28 7.46
C GLU A 564 5.82 2.97 6.83
N SER A 565 5.63 3.24 5.53
CA SER A 565 4.41 2.81 4.81
C SER A 565 4.28 1.28 4.81
N THR A 566 5.39 0.56 4.60
CA THR A 566 5.41 -0.90 4.62
C THR A 566 5.10 -1.45 6.01
N ARG A 567 5.67 -0.83 7.04
CA ARG A 567 5.41 -1.16 8.44
C ARG A 567 3.93 -0.95 8.79
N PHE A 568 3.35 0.20 8.42
CA PHE A 568 1.95 0.50 8.67
C PHE A 568 1.00 -0.55 8.07
N TYR A 569 1.16 -0.90 6.79
CA TYR A 569 0.29 -1.90 6.14
C TYR A 569 0.56 -3.33 6.60
N THR A 570 1.72 -3.59 7.20
CA THR A 570 1.98 -4.88 7.85
C THR A 570 1.27 -4.94 9.20
N LEU A 571 1.36 -3.88 10.01
CA LEU A 571 0.67 -3.77 11.29
C LEU A 571 -0.86 -3.74 11.13
N ILE A 572 -1.37 -3.05 10.11
CA ILE A 572 -2.80 -2.97 9.85
C ILE A 572 -3.07 -3.62 8.48
N PRO A 573 -3.45 -4.90 8.43
CA PRO A 573 -3.75 -5.61 7.18
C PRO A 573 -4.89 -4.94 6.39
N HIS A 574 -4.56 -4.44 5.20
CA HIS A 574 -5.54 -3.85 4.28
C HIS A 574 -5.84 -4.77 3.09
N ASP A 575 -7.07 -4.74 2.63
CA ASP A 575 -7.53 -5.32 1.38
C ASP A 575 -7.36 -4.30 0.23
N PHE A 576 -6.32 -4.50 -0.58
CA PHE A 576 -6.13 -3.76 -1.83
C PHE A 576 -6.52 -4.57 -3.07
N GLY A 577 -7.14 -5.74 -2.90
CA GLY A 577 -7.32 -6.73 -3.96
C GLY A 577 -6.02 -6.96 -4.70
N PHE A 578 -6.02 -6.82 -6.02
CA PHE A 578 -4.83 -6.97 -6.88
C PHE A 578 -3.96 -5.70 -7.00
N LYS A 579 -4.38 -4.58 -6.40
CA LYS A 579 -3.63 -3.31 -6.48
C LYS A 579 -2.46 -3.31 -5.50
N THR A 580 -1.41 -2.58 -5.86
CA THR A 580 -0.30 -2.31 -4.97
C THR A 580 -0.75 -1.38 -3.83
N PRO A 581 -0.40 -1.67 -2.56
CA PRO A 581 -0.64 -0.75 -1.45
C PRO A 581 -0.06 0.65 -1.75
N PRO A 582 -0.84 1.73 -1.55
CA PRO A 582 -0.38 3.08 -1.89
C PRO A 582 0.60 3.62 -0.83
N MET A 583 1.64 4.33 -1.25
CA MET A 583 2.61 4.95 -0.33
C MET A 583 1.97 6.06 0.52
N LEU A 584 2.32 6.15 1.80
CA LEU A 584 1.80 7.14 2.75
C LEU A 584 2.67 8.42 2.74
N ASP A 585 2.65 9.15 1.63
CA ASP A 585 3.65 10.19 1.34
C ASP A 585 3.16 11.63 1.43
N ASN A 586 1.92 11.83 1.87
CA ASN A 586 1.29 13.14 1.98
C ASN A 586 0.34 13.22 3.19
N LYS A 587 0.13 14.45 3.68
CA LYS A 587 -0.65 14.74 4.89
C LYS A 587 -2.11 14.28 4.78
N LYS A 588 -2.72 14.32 3.58
CA LYS A 588 -4.13 13.94 3.39
C LYS A 588 -4.35 12.44 3.63
N ILE A 589 -3.50 11.59 3.04
CA ILE A 589 -3.59 10.14 3.22
C ILE A 589 -3.31 9.77 4.69
N ILE A 590 -2.28 10.38 5.30
CA ILE A 590 -1.96 10.16 6.72
C ILE A 590 -3.15 10.54 7.62
N THR A 591 -3.76 11.70 7.39
CA THR A 591 -4.97 12.14 8.12
C THR A 591 -6.12 11.14 7.99
N LYS A 592 -6.35 10.58 6.79
CA LYS A 592 -7.37 9.55 6.59
C LYS A 592 -7.07 8.29 7.41
N LYS A 593 -5.80 7.86 7.49
CA LYS A 593 -5.39 6.68 8.26
C LYS A 593 -5.41 6.91 9.77
N ILE A 594 -5.19 8.14 10.25
CA ILE A 594 -5.36 8.50 11.67
C ILE A 594 -6.82 8.33 12.08
N ARG A 595 -7.75 8.92 11.33
CA ARG A 595 -9.19 8.80 11.59
C ARG A 595 -9.66 7.36 11.57
N MET A 596 -9.13 6.56 10.64
CA MET A 596 -9.38 5.12 10.59
C MET A 596 -8.96 4.42 11.89
N LEU A 597 -7.78 4.72 12.44
CA LEU A 597 -7.34 4.12 13.71
C LEU A 597 -8.21 4.55 14.90
N GLU A 598 -8.69 5.80 14.91
CA GLU A 598 -9.61 6.30 15.94
C GLU A 598 -10.93 5.52 15.90
N ASP A 599 -11.52 5.39 14.71
CA ASP A 599 -12.77 4.65 14.50
C ASP A 599 -12.59 3.16 14.86
N LEU A 600 -11.43 2.56 14.57
CA LEU A 600 -11.13 1.18 14.96
C LEU A 600 -11.06 0.97 16.47
N LEU A 601 -10.49 1.93 17.20
CA LEU A 601 -10.42 1.87 18.66
C LEU A 601 -11.83 1.92 19.29
N GLU A 602 -12.71 2.76 18.73
CA GLU A 602 -14.11 2.84 19.17
C GLU A 602 -14.90 1.56 18.85
N ILE A 603 -14.70 0.99 17.65
CA ILE A 603 -15.31 -0.30 17.28
C ILE A 603 -14.82 -1.43 18.19
N GLU A 604 -13.53 -1.46 18.53
CA GLU A 604 -12.96 -2.45 19.44
C GLU A 604 -13.58 -2.37 20.83
N LEU A 605 -13.71 -1.15 21.37
CA LEU A 605 -14.37 -0.90 22.64
C LEU A 605 -15.84 -1.32 22.61
N ALA A 606 -16.59 -0.88 21.59
CA ALA A 606 -18.01 -1.22 21.42
C ALA A 606 -18.20 -2.74 21.36
N TYR A 607 -17.34 -3.44 20.63
CA TYR A 607 -17.39 -4.89 20.50
C TYR A 607 -17.08 -5.61 21.82
N LYS A 608 -16.12 -5.12 22.61
CA LYS A 608 -15.84 -5.65 23.96
C LYS A 608 -17.05 -5.51 24.88
N MET A 609 -17.76 -4.39 24.82
CA MET A 609 -18.99 -4.18 25.60
C MET A 609 -20.07 -5.20 25.20
N LEU A 610 -20.30 -5.38 23.89
CA LEU A 610 -21.27 -6.36 23.36
C LEU A 610 -20.94 -7.82 23.71
N GLN A 611 -19.69 -8.15 24.04
CA GLN A 611 -19.26 -9.51 24.40
C GLN A 611 -19.36 -9.84 25.90
N THR A 612 -19.71 -8.87 26.75
CA THR A 612 -19.80 -9.09 28.20
C THR A 612 -20.86 -10.15 28.53
N LYS A 613 -20.60 -11.02 29.52
CA LYS A 613 -21.52 -12.11 29.89
C LYS A 613 -22.84 -11.55 30.41
N GLY A 614 -23.89 -11.67 29.60
CA GLY A 614 -25.26 -11.40 30.03
C GLY A 614 -25.82 -12.46 30.99
N ASP A 615 -26.70 -12.02 31.88
CA ASP A 615 -27.57 -12.89 32.66
C ASP A 615 -28.68 -13.40 31.73
N SER A 616 -28.80 -14.71 31.57
CA SER A 616 -29.82 -15.34 30.69
C SER A 616 -31.26 -15.00 31.07
N LYS A 617 -31.47 -14.32 32.21
CA LYS A 617 -32.77 -13.86 32.71
C LYS A 617 -33.14 -12.43 32.29
N ARG A 618 -32.23 -11.66 31.67
CA ARG A 618 -32.45 -10.25 31.33
C ARG A 618 -32.50 -10.04 29.82
N ASN A 619 -33.13 -8.94 29.40
CA ASN A 619 -33.13 -8.56 27.99
C ASN A 619 -31.75 -7.96 27.62
N PRO A 620 -31.10 -8.41 26.54
CA PRO A 620 -29.76 -7.94 26.15
C PRO A 620 -29.66 -6.42 25.94
N LEU A 621 -30.73 -5.77 25.48
CA LEU A 621 -30.73 -4.31 25.29
C LEU A 621 -30.66 -3.57 26.64
N GLU A 622 -31.27 -4.13 27.69
CA GLU A 622 -31.16 -3.55 29.04
C GLU A 622 -29.74 -3.67 29.58
N GLU A 623 -29.07 -4.80 29.34
CA GLU A 623 -27.69 -5.01 29.74
C GLU A 623 -26.74 -4.07 28.99
N HIS A 624 -26.90 -3.94 27.67
CA HIS A 624 -26.10 -3.00 26.87
C HIS A 624 -26.34 -1.56 27.32
N TYR A 625 -27.58 -1.19 27.67
CA TYR A 625 -27.89 0.13 28.22
C TYR A 625 -27.19 0.40 29.56
N GLU A 626 -27.20 -0.57 30.48
CA GLU A 626 -26.51 -0.44 31.77
C GLU A 626 -24.99 -0.26 31.62
N GLN A 627 -24.39 -0.96 30.65
CA GLN A 627 -22.96 -0.80 30.34
C GLN A 627 -22.59 0.58 29.82
N LEU A 628 -23.55 1.38 29.33
CA LEU A 628 -23.29 2.76 28.94
C LEU A 628 -23.02 3.67 30.15
N HIS A 629 -23.38 3.26 31.37
CA HIS A 629 -23.24 4.09 32.58
C HIS A 629 -23.76 5.54 32.36
N THR A 630 -24.87 5.63 31.62
CA THR A 630 -25.44 6.87 31.13
C THR A 630 -26.96 6.75 31.07
N LYS A 631 -27.63 7.64 31.78
CA LYS A 631 -29.07 7.78 31.74
C LYS A 631 -29.44 8.63 30.53
N LEU A 632 -30.23 8.04 29.64
CA LEU A 632 -30.79 8.68 28.45
C LEU A 632 -32.31 8.75 28.59
N GLU A 633 -32.86 9.96 28.55
CA GLU A 633 -34.30 10.21 28.70
C GLU A 633 -34.87 10.85 27.44
N PRO A 634 -35.86 10.23 26.77
CA PRO A 634 -36.53 10.86 25.63
C PRO A 634 -37.15 12.19 26.05
N LEU A 635 -36.81 13.25 25.32
CA LEU A 635 -37.31 14.58 25.61
C LEU A 635 -38.76 14.72 25.07
N ASP A 636 -39.67 15.28 25.87
CA ASP A 636 -41.05 15.50 25.44
C ASP A 636 -41.10 16.57 24.34
N SER A 637 -41.75 16.23 23.23
CA SER A 637 -42.03 17.13 22.10
C SER A 637 -42.66 18.47 22.47
N ASN A 638 -43.36 18.56 23.60
CA ASN A 638 -44.01 19.79 24.06
C ASN A 638 -43.09 20.72 24.85
N CYS A 639 -41.93 20.24 25.34
CA CYS A 639 -41.06 21.05 26.18
C CYS A 639 -40.32 22.14 25.38
N GLU A 640 -39.92 23.20 26.08
CA GLU A 640 -39.23 24.35 25.46
C GLU A 640 -37.89 23.93 24.84
N ASP A 641 -37.12 23.10 25.54
CA ASP A 641 -35.82 22.61 25.06
C ASP A 641 -35.95 21.82 23.76
N TYR A 642 -37.00 21.02 23.59
CA TYR A 642 -37.24 20.25 22.37
C TYR A 642 -37.41 21.19 21.16
N LYS A 643 -38.24 22.22 21.31
CA LYS A 643 -38.47 23.24 20.26
C LYS A 643 -37.20 24.03 19.98
N LEU A 644 -36.46 24.40 21.02
CA LEU A 644 -35.20 25.14 20.90
C LEU A 644 -34.16 24.35 20.10
N ILE A 645 -34.03 23.04 20.35
CA ILE A 645 -33.11 22.16 19.61
C ILE A 645 -33.57 21.99 18.16
N LEU A 646 -34.87 21.84 17.90
CA LEU A 646 -35.39 21.80 16.53
C LEU A 646 -35.05 23.09 15.76
N ASP A 647 -35.26 24.24 16.39
CA ASP A 647 -34.89 25.53 15.81
C ASP A 647 -33.37 25.63 15.62
N TYR A 648 -32.57 25.14 16.56
CA TYR A 648 -31.11 25.13 16.43
C TYR A 648 -30.65 24.32 15.21
N VAL A 649 -31.22 23.12 15.01
CA VAL A 649 -30.94 22.29 13.82
C VAL A 649 -31.39 22.99 12.53
N ARG A 650 -32.58 23.61 12.52
CA ARG A 650 -33.12 24.27 11.33
C ARG A 650 -32.33 25.53 10.95
N GLU A 651 -32.05 26.38 11.92
CA GLU A 651 -31.48 27.72 11.67
C GLU A 651 -29.98 27.65 11.37
N THR A 652 -29.25 26.64 11.88
CA THR A 652 -27.78 26.58 11.72
C THR A 652 -27.29 25.63 10.63
N HIS A 653 -28.12 25.30 9.64
CA HIS A 653 -27.68 24.52 8.48
C HIS A 653 -26.84 25.39 7.53
N GLY A 654 -25.53 25.17 7.50
CA GLY A 654 -24.58 25.90 6.65
C GLY A 654 -24.92 25.88 5.15
N ALA A 655 -24.87 27.04 4.51
CA ALA A 655 -25.29 27.24 3.11
C ALA A 655 -24.43 26.48 2.08
N THR A 656 -23.20 26.06 2.43
CA THR A 656 -22.35 25.26 1.54
C THR A 656 -22.65 23.75 1.60
N HIS A 657 -23.41 23.28 2.60
CA HIS A 657 -23.75 21.87 2.80
C HIS A 657 -25.11 21.53 2.18
N THR A 658 -25.28 21.81 0.89
CA THR A 658 -26.58 21.71 0.20
C THR A 658 -26.96 20.29 -0.26
N GLN A 659 -26.06 19.33 -0.11
CA GLN A 659 -26.21 17.94 -0.60
C GLN A 659 -27.28 17.15 0.16
N TYR A 660 -27.65 17.59 1.36
CA TYR A 660 -28.68 16.96 2.18
C TYR A 660 -29.43 17.99 3.03
N THR A 661 -30.61 17.60 3.51
CA THR A 661 -31.30 18.27 4.62
C THR A 661 -31.38 17.33 5.84
N LEU A 662 -31.63 17.90 7.02
CA LEU A 662 -31.72 17.14 8.28
C LEU A 662 -33.15 17.14 8.80
N GLU A 663 -33.64 15.96 9.14
CA GLU A 663 -34.89 15.75 9.87
C GLU A 663 -34.55 15.20 11.27
N VAL A 664 -35.07 15.81 12.33
CA VAL A 664 -34.88 15.32 13.69
C VAL A 664 -35.90 14.21 13.97
N LEU A 665 -35.41 13.03 14.34
CA LEU A 665 -36.24 11.86 14.67
C LEU A 665 -36.56 11.79 16.16
N ASN A 666 -35.52 11.89 17.00
CA ASN A 666 -35.64 11.82 18.46
C ASN A 666 -34.58 12.69 19.12
N ILE A 667 -34.90 13.24 20.28
CA ILE A 667 -33.98 13.95 21.16
C ILE A 667 -33.98 13.25 22.51
N PHE A 668 -32.79 12.99 23.05
CA PHE A 668 -32.60 12.42 24.37
C PHE A 668 -31.80 13.38 25.24
N GLU A 669 -32.26 13.63 26.46
CA GLU A 669 -31.42 14.24 27.49
C GLU A 669 -30.39 13.21 27.97
N VAL A 670 -29.15 13.66 28.15
CA VAL A 670 -27.99 12.82 28.48
C VAL A 670 -27.49 13.14 29.87
N HIS A 671 -27.42 12.13 30.73
CA HIS A 671 -26.80 12.22 32.05
C HIS A 671 -25.80 11.09 32.24
N ARG A 672 -24.52 11.41 32.06
CA ARG A 672 -23.41 10.48 32.25
C ARG A 672 -22.98 10.42 33.72
N ASP A 673 -22.67 9.22 34.21
CA ASP A 673 -22.22 9.03 35.58
C ASP A 673 -20.94 9.84 35.88
N GLY A 674 -21.00 10.66 36.93
CA GLY A 674 -19.88 11.50 37.40
C GLY A 674 -19.56 12.73 36.57
N GLU A 675 -20.17 12.90 35.39
CA GLU A 675 -19.86 14.01 34.46
C GLU A 675 -20.26 15.38 35.03
N ASP A 676 -21.44 15.49 35.66
CA ASP A 676 -21.90 16.71 36.31
C ASP A 676 -20.91 17.19 37.40
N SER A 677 -20.45 16.27 38.26
CA SER A 677 -19.47 16.62 39.29
C SER A 677 -18.13 17.00 38.68
N ARG A 678 -17.70 16.37 37.58
CA ARG A 678 -16.44 16.71 36.89
C ARG A 678 -16.51 18.11 36.27
N PHE A 679 -17.62 18.41 35.62
CA PHE A 679 -17.86 19.69 34.95
C PHE A 679 -18.00 20.85 35.94
N ALA A 680 -18.78 20.67 37.00
CA ALA A 680 -18.94 21.67 38.06
C ALA A 680 -17.63 21.97 38.81
N LYS A 681 -16.74 20.98 38.97
CA LYS A 681 -15.43 21.13 39.61
C LYS A 681 -14.31 21.48 38.64
N CYS A 682 -14.62 21.85 37.39
CA CYS A 682 -13.59 22.23 36.42
C CYS A 682 -12.83 23.47 36.93
N LYS A 683 -11.52 23.30 37.16
CA LYS A 683 -10.62 24.34 37.70
C LYS A 683 -10.03 25.26 36.64
N ILE A 684 -10.28 24.95 35.36
CA ILE A 684 -9.66 25.63 34.22
C ILE A 684 -10.37 26.96 33.98
N ALA A 685 -11.69 26.93 33.83
CA ALA A 685 -12.54 28.11 33.70
C ALA A 685 -13.97 27.75 34.15
N GLN A 686 -14.81 28.77 34.34
CA GLN A 686 -16.24 28.62 34.61
C GLN A 686 -17.12 29.64 33.86
N HIS A 687 -16.54 30.52 33.04
CA HIS A 687 -17.25 31.51 32.23
C HIS A 687 -17.29 31.10 30.74
N ASN A 688 -18.07 31.85 29.93
CA ASN A 688 -18.26 31.61 28.49
C ASN A 688 -18.64 30.16 28.19
N LYS A 689 -19.78 29.74 28.75
CA LYS A 689 -20.36 28.42 28.49
C LYS A 689 -21.23 28.47 27.24
N GLN A 690 -20.98 27.58 26.29
CA GLN A 690 -21.79 27.49 25.08
C GLN A 690 -22.28 26.06 24.87
N LEU A 691 -23.48 25.94 24.31
CA LEU A 691 -24.01 24.66 23.85
C LEU A 691 -23.60 24.46 22.38
N LEU A 692 -22.75 23.47 22.11
CA LEU A 692 -22.14 23.29 20.79
C LEU A 692 -22.29 21.86 20.26
N TRP A 693 -22.30 21.73 18.94
CA TRP A 693 -22.49 20.48 18.22
C TRP A 693 -21.21 19.66 18.10
N HIS A 694 -21.31 18.37 18.34
CA HIS A 694 -20.32 17.36 18.00
C HIS A 694 -20.98 16.24 17.19
N GLY A 695 -20.33 15.79 16.13
CA GLY A 695 -20.80 14.69 15.29
C GLY A 695 -19.75 13.61 15.17
N SER A 696 -20.20 12.36 15.10
CA SER A 696 -19.34 11.18 15.01
C SER A 696 -20.07 10.03 14.31
N ARG A 697 -19.32 9.06 13.78
CA ARG A 697 -19.88 7.87 13.12
C ARG A 697 -20.79 7.09 14.07
N GLN A 698 -21.80 6.42 13.51
CA GLN A 698 -22.71 5.53 14.24
C GLN A 698 -21.96 4.55 15.18
N THR A 699 -20.85 3.99 14.70
CA THR A 699 -20.04 2.99 15.42
C THR A 699 -19.39 3.52 16.70
N ASN A 700 -19.22 4.83 16.83
CA ASN A 700 -18.45 5.44 17.92
C ASN A 700 -19.31 5.77 19.14
N TRP A 701 -20.64 5.77 19.00
CA TRP A 701 -21.55 6.25 20.05
C TRP A 701 -21.58 5.36 21.29
N MET A 702 -21.36 4.04 21.16
CA MET A 702 -21.19 3.16 22.32
C MET A 702 -20.01 3.60 23.21
N GLY A 703 -18.88 3.96 22.60
CA GLY A 703 -17.70 4.46 23.31
C GLY A 703 -17.91 5.87 23.87
N ILE A 704 -18.48 6.79 23.07
CA ILE A 704 -18.76 8.17 23.48
C ILE A 704 -19.77 8.25 24.63
N LEU A 705 -20.80 7.39 24.62
CA LEU A 705 -21.81 7.32 25.67
C LEU A 705 -21.30 6.55 26.89
N SER A 706 -20.36 5.61 26.79
CA SER A 706 -19.79 4.95 27.98
C SER A 706 -18.66 5.73 28.64
N GLN A 707 -17.71 6.27 27.87
CA GLN A 707 -16.46 6.85 28.41
C GLN A 707 -16.36 8.37 28.27
N GLY A 708 -17.18 8.96 27.40
CA GLY A 708 -17.24 10.41 27.16
C GLY A 708 -16.45 10.78 25.92
N LEU A 709 -16.43 12.07 25.60
CA LEU A 709 -15.56 12.58 24.55
C LEU A 709 -14.11 12.56 25.03
N ARG A 710 -13.22 11.93 24.26
CA ARG A 710 -11.81 11.75 24.59
C ARG A 710 -10.93 12.60 23.67
N ILE A 711 -9.78 12.98 24.19
CA ILE A 711 -8.71 13.59 23.39
C ILE A 711 -7.91 12.45 22.76
N ALA A 712 -7.48 12.62 21.51
CA ALA A 712 -6.63 11.66 20.82
C ALA A 712 -5.39 11.30 21.68
N PRO A 713 -4.96 10.02 21.67
CA PRO A 713 -3.88 9.56 22.54
C PRO A 713 -2.55 10.30 22.27
N PRO A 714 -1.60 10.32 23.23
CA PRO A 714 -0.29 10.96 23.06
C PRO A 714 0.48 10.47 21.83
N ASP A 715 0.33 9.20 21.48
CA ASP A 715 1.04 8.55 20.36
C ASP A 715 0.49 8.96 19.00
N ALA A 716 -0.78 9.38 18.94
CA ALA A 716 -1.39 9.85 17.69
C ALA A 716 -0.60 11.06 17.13
N PRO A 717 -0.33 11.14 15.83
CA PRO A 717 0.23 12.35 15.23
C PRO A 717 -0.67 13.57 15.42
N VAL A 718 -0.08 14.74 15.63
CA VAL A 718 -0.80 16.03 15.61
C VAL A 718 -1.30 16.39 14.19
N THR A 719 -0.64 15.86 13.16
CA THR A 719 -1.06 16.07 11.76
C THR A 719 -2.45 15.50 11.53
N GLY A 720 -3.36 16.31 11.01
CA GLY A 720 -4.75 15.91 10.76
C GLY A 720 -5.75 16.62 11.69
N TYR A 721 -5.27 17.19 12.79
CA TYR A 721 -6.03 18.09 13.64
C TYR A 721 -5.62 19.55 13.35
N MET A 722 -6.58 20.38 12.96
CA MET A 722 -6.31 21.76 12.52
C MET A 722 -5.72 22.62 13.65
N PHE A 723 -6.09 22.30 14.89
CA PHE A 723 -5.80 23.07 16.09
C PHE A 723 -5.17 22.22 17.20
N GLY A 724 -4.47 21.15 16.83
CA GLY A 724 -3.88 20.22 17.79
C GLY A 724 -4.89 19.23 18.37
N LYS A 725 -4.42 18.38 19.29
CA LYS A 725 -5.26 17.31 19.87
C LYS A 725 -6.18 17.90 20.93
N GLY A 726 -7.47 17.88 20.66
CA GLY A 726 -8.50 18.37 21.58
C GLY A 726 -9.86 17.81 21.20
N ILE A 727 -10.89 18.22 21.92
CA ILE A 727 -12.28 17.90 21.58
C ILE A 727 -12.83 19.04 20.73
N TYR A 728 -13.26 18.71 19.52
CA TYR A 728 -13.73 19.66 18.52
C TYR A 728 -15.25 19.76 18.53
N PHE A 729 -15.72 21.00 18.49
CA PHE A 729 -17.12 21.38 18.41
C PHE A 729 -17.36 22.41 17.31
N ALA A 730 -18.60 22.50 16.84
CA ALA A 730 -19.06 23.54 15.92
C ALA A 730 -20.36 24.18 16.42
N ASP A 731 -20.58 25.42 16.03
CA ASP A 731 -21.85 26.14 16.24
C ASP A 731 -22.85 25.94 15.08
N ILE A 732 -22.38 25.40 13.95
CA ILE A 732 -23.15 25.03 12.76
C ILE A 732 -23.43 23.53 12.74
N VAL A 733 -24.71 23.14 12.81
CA VAL A 733 -25.13 21.72 12.89
C VAL A 733 -24.62 20.90 11.70
N SER A 734 -24.72 21.43 10.47
CA SER A 734 -24.37 20.67 9.27
C SER A 734 -22.86 20.42 9.14
N LYS A 735 -22.03 21.24 9.82
CA LYS A 735 -20.59 20.98 9.91
C LYS A 735 -20.32 19.73 10.75
N SER A 736 -20.92 19.64 11.93
CA SER A 736 -20.83 18.44 12.78
C SER A 736 -21.53 17.23 12.13
N ALA A 737 -22.64 17.44 11.42
CA ALA A 737 -23.37 16.38 10.70
C ALA A 737 -22.51 15.66 9.65
N ASN A 738 -21.59 16.36 8.97
CA ASN A 738 -20.67 15.73 8.02
C ASN A 738 -19.75 14.68 8.67
N TYR A 739 -19.52 14.73 9.99
CA TYR A 739 -18.75 13.73 10.72
C TYR A 739 -19.56 12.48 11.09
N CYS A 740 -20.86 12.44 10.78
CA CYS A 740 -21.68 11.23 10.91
C CYS A 740 -21.36 10.19 9.83
N PHE A 741 -20.79 10.61 8.69
CA PHE A 741 -20.50 9.77 7.51
C PHE A 741 -21.70 8.94 7.02
N THR A 742 -22.91 9.51 7.12
CA THR A 742 -24.11 8.87 6.59
C THR A 742 -24.07 8.75 5.07
N THR A 743 -24.91 7.87 4.53
CA THR A 743 -25.05 7.64 3.09
C THR A 743 -26.52 7.52 2.69
N GLN A 744 -26.84 7.52 1.41
CA GLN A 744 -28.20 7.23 0.93
C GLN A 744 -28.71 5.86 1.42
N SER A 745 -27.82 4.87 1.54
CA SER A 745 -28.16 3.53 2.06
C SER A 745 -28.33 3.46 3.58
N GLN A 746 -27.70 4.38 4.32
CA GLN A 746 -27.73 4.47 5.78
C GLN A 746 -27.85 5.96 6.14
N PRO A 747 -29.07 6.52 6.03
CA PRO A 747 -29.29 7.96 6.11
C PRO A 747 -29.45 8.46 7.55
N GLU A 748 -29.42 7.60 8.56
CA GLU A 748 -29.58 8.02 9.95
C GLU A 748 -28.22 8.25 10.62
N GLY A 749 -28.13 9.31 11.43
CA GLY A 749 -26.95 9.65 12.20
C GLY A 749 -27.30 10.20 13.58
N LEU A 750 -26.28 10.40 14.40
CA LEU A 750 -26.41 10.97 15.74
C LEU A 750 -25.53 12.21 15.86
N LEU A 751 -26.06 13.21 16.54
CA LEU A 751 -25.39 14.46 16.86
C LEU A 751 -25.50 14.69 18.36
N LEU A 752 -24.46 15.25 18.96
CA LEU A 752 -24.42 15.55 20.38
C LEU A 752 -24.31 17.05 20.59
N LEU A 753 -25.16 17.57 21.46
CA LEU A 753 -25.02 18.91 22.03
C LEU A 753 -24.36 18.79 23.39
N CYS A 754 -23.24 19.48 23.54
CA CYS A 754 -22.49 19.54 24.79
C CYS A 754 -22.47 20.96 25.33
N GLU A 755 -22.62 21.09 26.65
CA GLU A 755 -22.23 22.29 27.36
C GLU A 755 -20.70 22.31 27.44
N VAL A 756 -20.10 23.34 26.86
CA VAL A 756 -18.64 23.49 26.76
C VAL A 756 -18.22 24.77 27.46
N ILE A 757 -17.33 24.64 28.44
CA ILE A 757 -16.69 25.77 29.11
C ILE A 757 -15.53 26.24 28.23
N LEU A 758 -15.74 27.33 27.48
CA LEU A 758 -14.72 27.88 26.59
C LEU A 758 -13.75 28.81 27.34
N GLY A 759 -14.23 29.53 28.36
CA GLY A 759 -13.46 30.57 29.04
C GLY A 759 -12.91 31.60 28.05
N ASP A 760 -11.70 32.07 28.33
CA ASP A 760 -10.95 32.94 27.42
C ASP A 760 -10.41 32.13 26.23
N MET A 761 -10.84 32.50 25.03
CA MET A 761 -10.55 31.77 23.80
C MET A 761 -9.34 32.38 23.07
N ASN A 762 -8.41 31.53 22.65
CA ASN A 762 -7.38 31.90 21.68
C ASN A 762 -8.00 31.88 20.27
N GLU A 763 -8.19 33.06 19.67
CA GLU A 763 -8.80 33.17 18.35
C GLU A 763 -7.77 32.98 17.22
N CYS A 764 -8.06 32.10 16.27
CA CYS A 764 -7.16 31.73 15.19
C CYS A 764 -7.85 31.83 13.83
N LEU A 765 -7.22 32.53 12.87
CA LEU A 765 -7.70 32.67 11.48
C LEU A 765 -7.18 31.55 10.56
N GLN A 766 -6.12 30.87 10.99
CA GLN A 766 -5.44 29.81 10.26
C GLN A 766 -5.21 28.61 11.18
N ALA A 767 -4.97 27.44 10.56
CA ALA A 767 -4.61 26.24 11.29
C ALA A 767 -3.38 26.49 12.16
N ASP A 768 -3.51 26.22 13.46
CA ASP A 768 -2.42 26.36 14.42
C ASP A 768 -2.53 25.26 15.48
N ALA A 769 -1.65 24.27 15.33
CA ALA A 769 -1.60 23.10 16.20
C ALA A 769 -0.55 23.21 17.32
N SER A 770 -0.08 24.44 17.61
CA SER A 770 0.78 24.71 18.76
C SER A 770 0.06 24.47 20.09
N ASP A 771 0.84 24.35 21.16
CA ASP A 771 0.31 24.33 22.51
C ASP A 771 -0.50 25.60 22.80
N LEU A 772 -1.60 25.45 23.55
CA LEU A 772 -2.45 26.56 23.91
C LEU A 772 -1.67 27.56 24.78
N PRO A 773 -1.64 28.87 24.46
CA PRO A 773 -0.98 29.85 25.31
C PRO A 773 -1.59 29.90 26.72
N LEU A 774 -0.75 30.12 27.73
CA LEU A 774 -1.11 30.00 29.16
C LEU A 774 -2.29 30.88 29.61
N ASN A 775 -2.59 31.95 28.88
CA ASN A 775 -3.67 32.90 29.18
C ASN A 775 -5.03 32.50 28.59
N TYR A 776 -5.12 31.37 27.89
CA TYR A 776 -6.34 30.88 27.26
C TYR A 776 -6.73 29.50 27.78
N HIS A 777 -8.02 29.20 27.68
CA HIS A 777 -8.63 27.96 28.17
C HIS A 777 -9.16 27.08 27.03
N SER A 778 -9.37 27.67 25.85
CA SER A 778 -9.79 26.98 24.63
C SER A 778 -9.30 27.73 23.39
N ARG A 779 -9.48 27.14 22.22
CA ARG A 779 -9.17 27.78 20.93
C ARG A 779 -10.42 27.92 20.09
N LYS A 780 -10.55 29.05 19.39
CA LYS A 780 -11.62 29.31 18.43
C LYS A 780 -11.02 29.50 17.05
N GLY A 781 -11.24 28.55 16.15
CA GLY A 781 -11.01 28.76 14.73
C GLY A 781 -12.12 29.65 14.18
N ILE A 782 -11.80 30.88 13.78
CA ILE A 782 -12.81 31.81 13.27
C ILE A 782 -13.10 31.46 11.81
N GLY A 783 -14.35 31.12 11.49
CA GLY A 783 -14.81 30.90 10.12
C GLY A 783 -15.26 32.18 9.44
N SER A 784 -15.28 32.18 8.11
CA SER A 784 -15.88 33.26 7.31
C SER A 784 -17.39 33.39 7.55
N VAL A 785 -18.03 32.32 8.04
CA VAL A 785 -19.46 32.26 8.38
C VAL A 785 -19.63 31.95 9.86
N THR A 786 -20.52 32.68 10.52
CA THR A 786 -20.90 32.52 11.94
C THR A 786 -22.42 32.58 12.07
N PRO A 787 -23.05 31.90 13.05
CA PRO A 787 -24.45 32.15 13.36
C PRO A 787 -24.63 33.62 13.80
N ASP A 788 -25.74 34.25 13.41
CA ASP A 788 -26.07 35.63 13.78
C ASP A 788 -26.05 35.84 15.31
N PRO A 789 -25.09 36.61 15.86
CA PRO A 789 -24.98 36.84 17.31
C PRO A 789 -26.21 37.51 17.93
N SER A 790 -27.00 38.24 17.14
CA SER A 790 -28.19 38.95 17.64
C SER A 790 -29.34 38.02 18.02
N THR A 791 -29.34 36.78 17.53
CA THR A 791 -30.38 35.78 17.80
C THR A 791 -29.95 34.75 18.84
N PHE A 792 -28.78 34.91 19.46
CA PHE A 792 -28.28 33.98 20.48
C PHE A 792 -29.24 33.94 21.66
N TYR A 793 -29.59 32.73 22.09
CA TYR A 793 -30.39 32.49 23.27
C TYR A 793 -29.47 32.17 24.45
N THR A 794 -29.72 32.71 25.64
CA THR A 794 -28.99 32.34 26.85
C THR A 794 -29.97 31.78 27.88
N ASN A 795 -29.70 30.58 28.38
CA ASN A 795 -30.58 29.95 29.35
C ASN A 795 -30.36 30.51 30.77
N LYS A 796 -31.17 30.04 31.73
CA LYS A 796 -31.13 30.48 33.14
C LYS A 796 -29.79 30.20 33.83
N ASP A 797 -29.07 29.18 33.35
CA ASP A 797 -27.76 28.77 33.89
C ASP A 797 -26.58 29.55 33.25
N GLY A 798 -26.88 30.52 32.37
CA GLY A 798 -25.88 31.34 31.69
C GLY A 798 -25.17 30.63 30.53
N VAL A 799 -25.73 29.52 30.02
CA VAL A 799 -25.23 28.82 28.83
C VAL A 799 -25.80 29.47 27.59
N VAL A 800 -24.93 29.84 26.66
CA VAL A 800 -25.28 30.45 25.37
C VAL A 800 -25.56 29.38 24.33
N TYR A 801 -26.68 29.52 23.63
CA TYR A 801 -27.11 28.72 22.50
C TYR A 801 -26.95 29.60 21.26
N PRO A 802 -25.94 29.36 20.41
CA PRO A 802 -25.68 30.20 19.25
C PRO A 802 -26.63 29.83 18.09
N ILE A 803 -27.92 29.99 18.34
CA ILE A 803 -29.00 29.75 17.39
C ILE A 803 -29.13 31.00 16.54
N GLY A 804 -28.85 30.87 15.25
CA GLY A 804 -28.97 31.98 14.31
C GLY A 804 -28.66 31.55 12.90
N LYS A 805 -29.24 32.26 11.93
CA LYS A 805 -28.92 31.98 10.53
C LYS A 805 -27.43 32.25 10.28
N PRO A 806 -26.74 31.44 9.47
CA PRO A 806 -25.34 31.67 9.18
C PRO A 806 -25.20 32.96 8.35
N ILE A 807 -24.43 33.91 8.87
CA ILE A 807 -24.11 35.20 8.22
C ILE A 807 -22.60 35.31 8.00
N ASP A 808 -22.18 36.27 7.17
CA ASP A 808 -20.76 36.60 7.03
C ASP A 808 -20.22 37.14 8.37
N SER A 809 -19.11 36.58 8.82
CA SER A 809 -18.39 37.01 10.02
C SER A 809 -17.76 38.40 9.90
N ASN A 810 -17.59 38.91 8.67
CA ASN A 810 -16.81 40.09 8.30
C ASN A 810 -15.33 40.03 8.71
N VAL A 811 -14.81 38.83 8.97
CA VAL A 811 -13.39 38.62 9.34
C VAL A 811 -12.57 38.32 8.08
N ALA A 812 -11.66 39.22 7.75
CA ALA A 812 -10.76 39.05 6.62
C ALA A 812 -9.69 37.97 6.86
N ASN A 813 -9.23 37.33 5.78
CA ASN A 813 -8.08 36.41 5.77
C ASN A 813 -8.22 35.12 6.60
N THR A 814 -9.44 34.71 6.94
CA THR A 814 -9.67 33.36 7.49
C THR A 814 -9.58 32.28 6.42
N THR A 815 -9.03 31.13 6.79
CA THR A 815 -8.96 29.92 5.94
C THR A 815 -10.09 28.93 6.21
N LEU A 816 -10.92 29.20 7.23
CA LEU A 816 -12.03 28.34 7.64
C LEU A 816 -13.35 28.90 7.10
N CYS A 817 -14.22 28.02 6.60
CA CYS A 817 -15.57 28.45 6.18
C CYS A 817 -16.49 28.72 7.38
N TYR A 818 -16.37 27.94 8.45
CA TYR A 818 -17.25 27.98 9.63
C TYR A 818 -16.41 27.87 10.90
N ASN A 819 -16.91 28.38 12.02
CA ASN A 819 -16.21 28.33 13.29
C ASN A 819 -15.89 26.89 13.75
N GLU A 820 -14.85 26.76 14.58
CA GLU A 820 -14.54 25.57 15.38
C GLU A 820 -14.17 25.99 16.79
N TYR A 821 -14.61 25.22 17.78
CA TYR A 821 -14.27 25.43 19.18
C TYR A 821 -13.56 24.18 19.69
N ILE A 822 -12.38 24.38 20.28
CA ILE A 822 -11.50 23.29 20.70
C ILE A 822 -11.16 23.47 22.16
N VAL A 823 -11.45 22.44 22.95
CA VAL A 823 -11.03 22.36 24.35
C VAL A 823 -10.00 21.25 24.53
N TYR A 824 -9.04 21.48 25.42
CA TYR A 824 -7.88 20.61 25.63
C TYR A 824 -7.98 19.83 26.95
N HIS A 825 -9.11 19.92 27.66
CA HIS A 825 -9.40 19.12 28.84
C HIS A 825 -10.83 18.59 28.83
N VAL A 826 -10.97 17.28 29.09
CA VAL A 826 -12.26 16.58 29.17
C VAL A 826 -13.20 17.12 30.25
N SER A 827 -12.67 17.81 31.28
CA SER A 827 -13.49 18.44 32.33
C SER A 827 -14.24 19.69 31.87
N GLN A 828 -13.87 20.28 30.73
CA GLN A 828 -14.56 21.43 30.14
C GLN A 828 -15.84 21.04 29.40
N VAL A 829 -16.15 19.74 29.30
CA VAL A 829 -17.25 19.22 28.48
C VAL A 829 -18.23 18.43 29.34
N LYS A 830 -19.52 18.73 29.14
CA LYS A 830 -20.65 17.97 29.64
C LYS A 830 -21.62 17.68 28.48
N GLN A 831 -21.94 16.41 28.28
CA GLN A 831 -22.93 15.99 27.29
C GLN A 831 -24.32 16.35 27.81
N LYS A 832 -25.16 16.96 26.97
CA LYS A 832 -26.48 17.45 27.40
C LYS A 832 -27.63 16.85 26.60
N TYR A 833 -27.55 16.87 25.27
CA TYR A 833 -28.57 16.28 24.40
C TYR A 833 -27.96 15.41 23.30
N LEU A 834 -28.54 14.24 23.08
CA LEU A 834 -28.26 13.38 21.93
C LEU A 834 -29.42 13.47 20.95
N VAL A 835 -29.13 13.92 19.73
CA VAL A 835 -30.12 14.18 18.68
C VAL A 835 -29.93 13.14 17.57
N ARG A 836 -30.94 12.30 17.37
CA ARG A 836 -31.00 11.36 16.24
C ARG A 836 -31.62 12.07 15.05
N VAL A 837 -30.90 12.07 13.94
CA VAL A 837 -31.29 12.77 12.72
C VAL A 837 -31.30 11.84 11.52
N LYS A 838 -32.17 12.14 10.56
CA LYS A 838 -32.20 11.52 9.23
C LYS A 838 -31.75 12.53 8.18
N PHE A 839 -30.81 12.09 7.35
CA PHE A 839 -30.26 12.85 6.24
C PHE A 839 -31.08 12.54 4.98
N HIS A 840 -31.69 13.58 4.43
CA HIS A 840 -32.37 13.50 3.14
C HIS A 840 -31.44 14.01 2.06
N TYR A 841 -30.76 13.08 1.38
CA TYR A 841 -29.88 13.39 0.26
C TYR A 841 -30.69 13.83 -0.96
N LYS A 842 -30.20 14.86 -1.65
CA LYS A 842 -30.79 15.35 -2.90
C LYS A 842 -30.46 14.48 -4.11
#